data_AF-A5IYK2-F1
#
_entry.id   AF-A5IYK2-F1
#
_cell.length_a   1.000
_cell.length_b   1.000
_cell.length_c   1.000
_cell.angle_alpha   90.00
_cell.angle_beta   90.00
_cell.angle_gamma   90.00
#
_symmetry.space_group_name_H-M   'P 1'
#
loop_
_entity.id
_entity.type
_entity.pdbx_description
1 polymer ?
#
loop_
_entity_poly.entity_id
_entity_poly.type
_entity_poly.pdbx_seq_one_letter_code
_entity_poly.pdbx_strand_id
1 'polypeptide(L)'
;MSYVKPEKKLKLLLRTIASALPLSFTLSCTNVVKKPDFKIITDQTDPSGTNNKTPAQPKLDDNKKIDENSDNEAKIPIKQADKHFLDLNQLKMITPREIHQKTKTYNEAKSNFEKYLLDSATDYVAENKYDYSTRDNDSKYFEHVKPLGEYGNIGNSKEQRTKFYNPRVPLWHNLEQKYLEKFSESDVNGLTAESIDINEIIKTNPFGFLPSNLSQLFYYANFKSLGNLFNINGTKNVKATFDDVKGQFDILIFDSNNNKHYFQIKNDGKINTSLKKNADFFQYISDRSFELNVNQKVWVDEFVESTRQWSKRLNFARHSGTAWVIDRVKTTNTDYYELLIATNIHVFSLRNTFDKSLHMKDLKDTSFDGRWKEFPPGFYDGKNATDTSDNRNKSEYFRANRVQESIIGDDFGIFELSKFKYMNDNNKYVQAFDAYKQYLDAPYYIPRYKTEAYIKGEKADLDNVPSNYTNFVTKNSGGDFLTLKFKIKKDKLKDVLPKLNEVIDTEVEKDWYINFNKDKFSPLKTQFYAGYSRFWNPFVKDSPAQFRGIKSTGGLISTQRRIIDEHIFRDVWLKYDAKLNKEYNSLNDRYKKYEKAFIDKEHGMPLTIVDQFSTLYTNIPFGELNLEEGASGSMVIDSSFNVIGILNTSVEDIPIGQKTLLPLPGTDFQRVIRRRTNGVILFQSLSDDYVNTKDNKPPFIFDGLIDKLKADKLQTVKLNPNSK
;
A
#
# COMPACT_ATOMS: atom_id res chain seq x y z
N MET A 1 -33.53 -24.80 28.76
CA MET A 1 -35.00 -24.81 28.69
C MET A 1 -35.56 -23.99 29.85
N SER A 2 -36.54 -23.15 29.54
CA SER A 2 -37.43 -22.37 30.40
C SER A 2 -37.17 -20.86 30.44
N TYR A 3 -38.12 -20.17 29.81
CA TYR A 3 -38.28 -18.75 29.57
C TYR A 3 -38.83 -18.04 30.81
N VAL A 4 -38.37 -16.82 31.09
CA VAL A 4 -39.15 -15.82 31.84
C VAL A 4 -38.91 -14.43 31.24
N LYS A 5 -39.97 -13.84 30.66
CA LYS A 5 -40.13 -12.40 30.39
C LYS A 5 -40.73 -11.73 31.63
N PRO A 6 -40.56 -10.40 31.76
CA PRO A 6 -41.71 -9.58 32.12
C PRO A 6 -41.91 -8.40 31.18
N GLU A 7 -43.17 -8.22 30.81
CA GLU A 7 -43.73 -7.06 30.12
C GLU A 7 -43.85 -5.87 31.09
N LYS A 8 -43.62 -4.64 30.59
CA LYS A 8 -44.24 -3.43 31.16
C LYS A 8 -44.90 -2.62 30.05
N LYS A 9 -46.21 -2.50 30.21
CA LYS A 9 -47.16 -1.65 29.46
C LYS A 9 -46.82 -0.17 29.65
N LEU A 10 -46.87 0.63 28.58
CA LEU A 10 -47.06 2.08 28.68
C LEU A 10 -48.24 2.50 27.80
N LYS A 11 -49.15 3.26 28.42
CA LYS A 11 -50.46 3.66 27.91
C LYS A 11 -50.35 4.71 26.79
N LEU A 12 -51.15 4.46 25.76
CA LEU A 12 -51.49 5.33 24.66
C LEU A 12 -52.43 6.47 25.15
N LEU A 13 -52.11 7.72 24.80
CA LEU A 13 -53.05 8.84 24.88
C LEU A 13 -52.93 9.65 23.58
N LEU A 14 -53.88 9.39 22.69
CA LEU A 14 -54.17 10.15 21.47
C LEU A 14 -54.93 11.42 21.85
N ARG A 15 -54.45 12.59 21.42
CA ARG A 15 -55.30 13.64 20.84
C ARG A 15 -54.56 14.36 19.71
N THR A 16 -55.18 14.23 18.55
CA THR A 16 -55.01 14.87 17.26
C THR A 16 -55.17 16.39 17.30
N ILE A 17 -54.39 17.13 16.49
CA ILE A 17 -54.88 18.14 15.53
C ILE A 17 -53.88 18.19 14.36
N ALA A 18 -54.45 18.27 13.16
CA ALA A 18 -53.84 18.11 11.85
C ALA A 18 -53.20 19.41 11.32
N SER A 19 -52.17 19.27 10.50
CA SER A 19 -51.94 20.13 9.33
C SER A 19 -51.07 19.42 8.29
N ALA A 20 -51.41 19.62 7.03
CA ALA A 20 -51.09 18.80 5.87
C ALA A 20 -49.60 18.70 5.51
N LEU A 21 -49.24 17.50 5.04
CA LEU A 21 -48.05 17.14 4.27
C LEU A 21 -48.15 17.66 2.82
N PRO A 22 -47.02 17.73 2.10
CA PRO A 22 -46.75 16.63 1.17
C PRO A 22 -45.49 15.86 1.55
N LEU A 23 -45.66 14.53 1.60
CA LEU A 23 -44.58 13.58 1.72
C LEU A 23 -43.66 13.69 0.51
N SER A 24 -42.39 13.96 0.73
CA SER A 24 -41.32 13.45 -0.12
C SER A 24 -40.64 12.31 0.64
N PHE A 25 -41.03 11.09 0.30
CA PHE A 25 -40.27 9.89 0.64
C PHE A 25 -38.95 9.91 -0.13
N THR A 26 -37.82 10.19 0.52
CA THR A 26 -36.52 9.75 0.01
C THR A 26 -36.23 8.38 0.60
N LEU A 27 -36.73 7.35 -0.08
CA LEU A 27 -36.25 5.98 0.06
C LEU A 27 -34.79 5.95 -0.42
N SER A 28 -33.86 5.72 0.52
CA SER A 28 -32.52 5.21 0.19
C SER A 28 -32.68 3.75 -0.22
N CYS A 29 -32.99 3.53 -1.49
CA CYS A 29 -32.97 2.20 -2.09
C CYS A 29 -31.51 1.89 -2.49
N THR A 30 -30.96 0.89 -1.81
CA THR A 30 -29.92 0.03 -2.35
C THR A 30 -30.38 -0.53 -3.69
N ASN A 31 -29.83 -0.04 -4.80
CA ASN A 31 -29.99 -0.70 -6.10
C ASN A 31 -29.13 -1.97 -6.11
N VAL A 32 -29.75 -3.07 -5.68
CA VAL A 32 -29.40 -4.42 -6.13
C VAL A 32 -29.74 -4.45 -7.62
N VAL A 33 -28.72 -4.28 -8.47
CA VAL A 33 -28.86 -4.59 -9.89
C VAL A 33 -29.12 -6.10 -9.99
N LYS A 34 -30.38 -6.48 -10.23
CA LYS A 34 -30.72 -7.81 -10.71
C LYS A 34 -29.92 -8.06 -11.99
N LYS A 35 -29.08 -9.09 -11.99
CA LYS A 35 -28.47 -9.62 -13.21
C LYS A 35 -29.58 -9.88 -14.23
N PRO A 36 -29.48 -9.40 -15.48
CA PRO A 36 -30.34 -9.93 -16.53
C PRO A 36 -29.93 -11.39 -16.75
N ASP A 37 -30.91 -12.28 -16.71
CA ASP A 37 -30.77 -13.67 -17.12
C ASP A 37 -30.29 -13.70 -18.58
N PHE A 38 -29.06 -14.13 -18.81
CA PHE A 38 -28.59 -14.50 -20.14
C PHE A 38 -29.30 -15.80 -20.54
N LYS A 39 -30.47 -15.68 -21.17
CA LYS A 39 -30.96 -16.75 -22.05
C LYS A 39 -30.01 -16.84 -23.23
N ILE A 40 -29.33 -17.97 -23.32
CA ILE A 40 -28.61 -18.40 -24.52
C ILE A 40 -29.65 -18.48 -25.64
N ILE A 41 -29.60 -17.52 -26.55
CA ILE A 41 -30.24 -17.64 -27.87
C ILE A 41 -29.11 -17.93 -28.84
N THR A 42 -28.94 -19.22 -29.13
CA THR A 42 -28.30 -19.70 -30.35
C THR A 42 -29.17 -19.29 -31.51
N ASP A 43 -28.71 -18.34 -32.30
CA ASP A 43 -28.83 -18.32 -33.77
C ASP A 43 -28.44 -16.94 -34.27
N GLN A 44 -27.28 -16.85 -34.94
CA GLN A 44 -27.17 -16.28 -36.28
C GLN A 44 -25.71 -16.33 -36.78
N THR A 45 -25.50 -17.31 -37.67
CA THR A 45 -24.74 -17.22 -38.92
C THR A 45 -23.37 -16.53 -38.91
N ASP A 46 -22.39 -17.42 -38.81
CA ASP A 46 -21.06 -17.36 -39.40
C ASP A 46 -21.04 -16.77 -40.84
N PRO A 47 -20.19 -15.77 -41.12
CA PRO A 47 -19.54 -15.64 -42.40
C PRO A 47 -18.07 -16.01 -42.22
N SER A 48 -17.81 -17.31 -42.21
CA SER A 48 -16.49 -17.88 -42.43
C SER A 48 -16.03 -17.47 -43.84
N GLY A 49 -15.10 -16.51 -43.89
CA GLY A 49 -14.36 -16.13 -45.08
C GLY A 49 -12.86 -16.20 -44.80
N THR A 50 -12.37 -17.42 -44.55
CA THR A 50 -10.99 -17.90 -44.67
C THR A 50 -9.87 -16.88 -44.90
N ASN A 51 -8.97 -16.77 -43.92
CA ASN A 51 -7.52 -16.89 -44.16
C ASN A 51 -6.81 -17.28 -42.86
N ASN A 52 -6.75 -18.60 -42.61
CA ASN A 52 -5.83 -19.18 -41.63
C ASN A 52 -4.40 -18.98 -42.13
N LYS A 53 -3.72 -17.94 -41.63
CA LYS A 53 -2.25 -17.93 -41.57
C LYS A 53 -1.86 -18.09 -40.11
N THR A 54 -1.43 -19.30 -39.78
CA THR A 54 -0.60 -19.59 -38.60
C THR A 54 0.50 -18.52 -38.49
N PRO A 55 0.66 -17.82 -37.36
CA PRO A 55 1.79 -16.93 -37.18
C PRO A 55 3.07 -17.76 -37.28
N ALA A 56 3.96 -17.37 -38.19
CA ALA A 56 5.27 -17.99 -38.30
C ALA A 56 6.03 -17.82 -36.97
N GLN A 57 6.52 -18.94 -36.43
CA GLN A 57 7.49 -18.90 -35.34
C GLN A 57 8.70 -18.05 -35.77
N PRO A 58 9.25 -17.20 -34.89
CA PRO A 58 10.49 -16.50 -35.19
C PRO A 58 11.61 -17.53 -35.36
N LYS A 59 12.28 -17.51 -36.52
CA LYS A 59 13.50 -18.28 -36.76
C LYS A 59 14.60 -17.75 -35.82
N LEU A 60 15.24 -18.66 -35.09
CA LEU A 60 16.50 -18.37 -34.41
C LEU A 60 17.55 -17.97 -35.45
N ASP A 61 18.20 -16.83 -35.24
CA ASP A 61 19.52 -16.57 -35.78
C ASP A 61 20.53 -17.34 -34.92
N ASP A 62 20.82 -18.58 -35.33
CA ASP A 62 21.93 -19.37 -34.80
C ASP A 62 23.25 -18.77 -35.29
N ASN A 63 23.68 -17.66 -34.69
CA ASN A 63 25.08 -17.23 -34.74
C ASN A 63 25.35 -16.11 -33.73
N LYS A 64 25.62 -16.50 -32.48
CA LYS A 64 26.67 -15.87 -31.66
C LYS A 64 27.05 -16.84 -30.54
N LYS A 65 28.25 -17.42 -30.67
CA LYS A 65 28.93 -18.14 -29.60
C LYS A 65 28.93 -17.27 -28.35
N ILE A 66 28.43 -17.82 -27.27
CA ILE A 66 28.63 -17.31 -25.92
C ILE A 66 30.13 -17.47 -25.66
N ASP A 67 30.85 -16.36 -25.54
CA ASP A 67 32.21 -16.35 -25.02
C ASP A 67 32.15 -16.73 -23.53
N GLU A 68 32.40 -18.01 -23.26
CA GLU A 68 32.88 -18.47 -21.96
C GLU A 68 34.34 -18.00 -21.82
N ASN A 69 34.57 -16.88 -21.14
CA ASN A 69 35.68 -16.67 -20.20
C ASN A 69 35.79 -15.21 -19.72
N SER A 70 35.62 -15.01 -18.40
CA SER A 70 36.69 -14.62 -17.47
C SER A 70 36.13 -13.84 -16.27
N ASP A 71 36.13 -14.52 -15.11
CA ASP A 71 36.66 -14.00 -13.84
C ASP A 71 36.62 -15.14 -12.82
N ASN A 72 37.64 -15.99 -12.93
CA ASN A 72 37.99 -16.97 -11.91
C ASN A 72 38.76 -16.25 -10.80
N GLU A 73 38.04 -15.72 -9.82
CA GLU A 73 38.52 -15.77 -8.44
C GLU A 73 37.79 -16.90 -7.72
N ALA A 74 38.55 -17.89 -7.28
CA ALA A 74 38.06 -19.09 -6.61
C ALA A 74 37.32 -18.73 -5.30
N LYS A 75 36.03 -18.41 -5.42
CA LYS A 75 35.10 -18.44 -4.28
C LYS A 75 34.98 -19.89 -3.85
N ILE A 76 35.45 -20.17 -2.63
CA ILE A 76 35.21 -21.43 -1.91
C ILE A 76 33.77 -21.86 -2.20
N PRO A 77 33.53 -23.08 -2.73
CA PRO A 77 32.19 -23.51 -3.08
C PRO A 77 31.36 -23.54 -1.80
N ILE A 78 30.48 -22.55 -1.65
CA ILE A 78 29.45 -22.57 -0.62
C ILE A 78 28.66 -23.85 -0.89
N LYS A 79 28.69 -24.78 0.06
CA LYS A 79 27.86 -25.99 0.03
C LYS A 79 26.41 -25.52 -0.15
N GLN A 80 25.85 -25.71 -1.35
CA GLN A 80 24.52 -25.18 -1.68
C GLN A 80 23.49 -25.84 -0.75
N ALA A 81 23.02 -25.08 0.23
CA ALA A 81 22.07 -25.50 1.25
C ALA A 81 21.14 -24.32 1.58
N ASP A 82 19.95 -24.64 2.11
CA ASP A 82 18.96 -23.62 2.46
C ASP A 82 18.97 -23.27 3.96
N LYS A 83 19.45 -24.19 4.81
CA LYS A 83 19.48 -24.04 6.27
C LYS A 83 20.88 -24.29 6.83
N HIS A 84 21.20 -23.59 7.91
CA HIS A 84 22.42 -23.73 8.70
C HIS A 84 23.73 -23.67 7.89
N PHE A 85 23.84 -22.74 6.95
CA PHE A 85 24.94 -22.71 5.98
C PHE A 85 25.77 -21.42 6.00
N LEU A 86 25.29 -20.35 6.64
CA LEU A 86 26.00 -19.07 6.72
C LEU A 86 26.56 -18.82 8.12
N ASP A 87 27.73 -18.18 8.20
CA ASP A 87 28.25 -17.72 9.48
C ASP A 87 27.37 -16.59 10.06
N LEU A 88 27.18 -16.59 11.38
CA LEU A 88 26.34 -15.59 12.04
C LEU A 88 26.87 -14.16 11.86
N ASN A 89 28.19 -13.94 11.81
CA ASN A 89 28.74 -12.61 11.57
C ASN A 89 28.56 -12.18 10.11
N GLN A 90 28.60 -13.13 9.16
CA GLN A 90 28.24 -12.84 7.77
C GLN A 90 26.78 -12.41 7.66
N LEU A 91 25.85 -13.14 8.32
CA LEU A 91 24.42 -12.82 8.30
C LEU A 91 24.12 -11.39 8.75
N LYS A 92 24.84 -10.85 9.73
CA LYS A 92 24.68 -9.48 10.24
C LYS A 92 25.07 -8.39 9.22
N MET A 93 25.85 -8.74 8.19
CA MET A 93 26.40 -7.77 7.23
C MET A 93 25.67 -7.78 5.89
N ILE A 94 24.70 -8.67 5.69
CA ILE A 94 23.98 -8.83 4.42
C ILE A 94 22.47 -8.72 4.62
N THR A 95 21.78 -8.26 3.59
CA THR A 95 20.33 -8.06 3.61
C THR A 95 19.58 -9.40 3.53
N PRO A 96 18.30 -9.45 3.96
CA PRO A 96 17.45 -10.63 3.76
C PRO A 96 17.37 -11.09 2.30
N ARG A 97 17.42 -10.14 1.35
CA ARG A 97 17.42 -10.45 -0.09
C ARG A 97 18.69 -11.18 -0.50
N GLU A 98 19.86 -10.71 -0.06
CA GLU A 98 21.14 -11.36 -0.36
C GLU A 98 21.27 -12.73 0.30
N ILE A 99 20.75 -12.90 1.51
CA ILE A 99 20.68 -14.21 2.19
C ILE A 99 19.86 -15.18 1.33
N HIS A 100 18.67 -14.76 0.89
CA HIS A 100 17.79 -15.55 0.03
C HIS A 100 18.47 -15.98 -1.27
N GLN A 101 19.18 -15.05 -1.91
CA GLN A 101 19.88 -15.30 -3.17
C GLN A 101 21.05 -16.29 -3.04
N LYS A 102 21.54 -16.54 -1.82
CA LYS A 102 22.57 -17.55 -1.56
C LYS A 102 22.00 -18.95 -1.31
N THR A 103 20.69 -19.09 -1.15
CA THR A 103 20.04 -20.40 -0.93
C THR A 103 20.10 -21.26 -2.20
N LYS A 104 20.11 -22.58 -2.02
CA LYS A 104 20.04 -23.53 -3.14
C LYS A 104 18.72 -23.36 -3.90
N THR A 105 17.61 -23.30 -3.15
CA THR A 105 16.25 -23.17 -3.70
C THR A 105 16.11 -21.94 -4.61
N TYR A 106 16.64 -20.77 -4.21
CA TYR A 106 16.57 -19.58 -5.06
C TYR A 106 17.33 -19.76 -6.38
N ASN A 107 18.56 -20.28 -6.31
CA ASN A 107 19.42 -20.40 -7.48
C ASN A 107 18.84 -21.39 -8.50
N GLU A 108 18.35 -22.54 -8.05
CA GLU A 108 17.67 -23.52 -8.92
C GLU A 108 16.38 -22.94 -9.52
N ALA A 109 15.56 -22.26 -8.72
CA ALA A 109 14.33 -21.64 -9.20
C ALA A 109 14.59 -20.54 -10.23
N LYS A 110 15.64 -19.74 -10.06
CA LYS A 110 15.98 -18.64 -10.97
C LYS A 110 16.32 -19.18 -12.35
N SER A 111 17.22 -20.16 -12.44
CA SER A 111 17.60 -20.79 -13.70
C SER A 111 16.42 -21.48 -14.38
N ASN A 112 15.58 -22.18 -13.61
CA ASN A 112 14.37 -22.82 -14.14
C ASN A 112 13.36 -21.80 -14.69
N PHE A 113 13.18 -20.68 -14.00
CA PHE A 113 12.26 -19.65 -14.43
C PHE A 113 12.76 -18.92 -15.70
N GLU A 114 14.04 -18.59 -15.77
CA GLU A 114 14.66 -18.01 -16.97
C GLU A 114 14.46 -18.91 -18.20
N LYS A 115 14.70 -20.22 -18.05
CA LYS A 115 14.46 -21.20 -19.11
C LYS A 115 12.98 -21.28 -19.50
N TYR A 116 12.08 -21.40 -18.53
CA TYR A 116 10.64 -21.41 -18.78
C TYR A 116 10.18 -20.18 -19.57
N LEU A 117 10.72 -19.00 -19.23
CA LEU A 117 10.34 -17.77 -19.90
C LEU A 117 10.78 -17.73 -21.37
N LEU A 118 11.99 -18.20 -21.66
CA LEU A 118 12.53 -18.23 -23.02
C LEU A 118 11.87 -19.30 -23.89
N ASP A 119 11.56 -20.47 -23.33
CA ASP A 119 11.07 -21.62 -24.08
C ASP A 119 9.54 -21.63 -24.24
N SER A 120 8.80 -21.04 -23.30
CA SER A 120 7.37 -21.34 -23.12
C SER A 120 6.54 -20.22 -22.48
N ALA A 121 7.09 -19.03 -22.23
CA ALA A 121 6.28 -17.94 -21.67
C ALA A 121 5.12 -17.58 -22.59
N THR A 122 3.98 -17.28 -21.96
CA THR A 122 2.91 -16.54 -22.62
C THR A 122 3.38 -15.11 -22.90
N ASP A 123 3.21 -14.65 -24.13
CA ASP A 123 3.30 -13.23 -24.45
C ASP A 123 2.02 -12.54 -23.95
N TYR A 124 2.11 -11.88 -22.80
CA TYR A 124 0.97 -11.22 -22.17
C TYR A 124 0.54 -9.94 -22.89
N VAL A 125 1.37 -9.42 -23.80
CA VAL A 125 1.05 -8.28 -24.68
C VAL A 125 0.06 -8.75 -25.76
N ALA A 126 0.35 -9.88 -26.41
CA ALA A 126 -0.44 -10.42 -27.53
C ALA A 126 -1.76 -11.10 -27.12
N GLU A 127 -2.02 -11.21 -25.81
CA GLU A 127 -3.20 -11.89 -25.29
C GLU A 127 -4.47 -11.01 -25.39
N ASN A 128 -5.32 -11.24 -26.40
CA ASN A 128 -6.45 -10.36 -26.74
C ASN A 128 -7.65 -10.32 -25.75
N LYS A 129 -7.68 -11.13 -24.68
CA LYS A 129 -8.76 -11.08 -23.68
C LYS A 129 -8.23 -11.20 -22.27
N TYR A 130 -8.66 -10.29 -21.38
CA TYR A 130 -8.62 -10.48 -19.93
C TYR A 130 -9.64 -11.55 -19.50
N ASP A 131 -9.54 -12.76 -20.06
CA ASP A 131 -10.37 -13.88 -19.63
C ASP A 131 -9.74 -14.53 -18.40
N TYR A 132 -10.27 -14.18 -17.23
CA TYR A 132 -9.84 -14.70 -15.92
C TYR A 132 -10.26 -16.15 -15.66
N SER A 133 -11.01 -16.79 -16.57
CA SER A 133 -11.68 -18.07 -16.29
C SER A 133 -10.94 -19.33 -16.78
N THR A 134 -9.86 -19.22 -17.57
CA THR A 134 -9.32 -20.37 -18.31
C THR A 134 -7.78 -20.40 -18.50
N ARG A 135 -6.93 -20.34 -17.46
CA ARG A 135 -5.46 -20.41 -17.68
C ARG A 135 -4.63 -21.16 -16.63
N ASP A 136 -4.35 -22.43 -16.89
CA ASP A 136 -3.30 -23.22 -16.20
C ASP A 136 -1.89 -22.58 -16.32
N ASN A 137 -1.67 -21.75 -17.34
CA ASN A 137 -0.39 -21.09 -17.60
C ASN A 137 -0.02 -20.04 -16.55
N ASP A 138 -1.00 -19.35 -15.94
CA ASP A 138 -0.72 -18.38 -14.88
C ASP A 138 -0.19 -19.10 -13.62
N SER A 139 -0.83 -20.20 -13.22
CA SER A 139 -0.37 -21.01 -12.09
C SER A 139 1.07 -21.51 -12.29
N LYS A 140 1.39 -22.08 -13.47
CA LYS A 140 2.76 -22.52 -13.79
C LYS A 140 3.78 -21.39 -13.72
N TYR A 141 3.45 -20.21 -14.26
CA TYR A 141 4.31 -19.02 -14.14
C TYR A 141 4.61 -18.71 -12.67
N PHE A 142 3.58 -18.67 -11.82
CA PHE A 142 3.76 -18.29 -10.43
C PHE A 142 4.32 -19.41 -9.54
N GLU A 143 4.26 -20.68 -9.95
CA GLU A 143 5.04 -21.77 -9.35
C GLU A 143 6.54 -21.51 -9.46
N HIS A 144 7.01 -21.03 -10.61
CA HIS A 144 8.40 -20.65 -10.81
C HIS A 144 8.79 -19.36 -10.05
N VAL A 145 7.87 -18.41 -9.94
CA VAL A 145 8.11 -17.12 -9.25
C VAL A 145 8.11 -17.28 -7.73
N LYS A 146 7.29 -18.18 -7.17
CA LYS A 146 7.09 -18.32 -5.72
C LYS A 146 8.40 -18.43 -4.92
N PRO A 147 9.39 -19.26 -5.31
CA PRO A 147 10.66 -19.36 -4.59
C PRO A 147 11.54 -18.12 -4.74
N LEU A 148 11.33 -17.28 -5.76
CA LEU A 148 12.08 -16.05 -5.99
C LEU A 148 11.53 -14.90 -5.13
N GLY A 149 10.20 -14.82 -4.99
CA GLY A 149 9.49 -13.77 -4.25
C GLY A 149 9.45 -12.41 -4.96
N GLU A 150 9.99 -12.32 -6.18
CA GLU A 150 9.95 -11.14 -7.04
C GLU A 150 9.86 -11.58 -8.52
N TYR A 151 9.22 -10.75 -9.36
CA TYR A 151 9.14 -10.98 -10.80
C TYR A 151 9.09 -9.67 -11.60
N GLY A 152 9.35 -9.76 -12.90
CA GLY A 152 9.27 -8.62 -13.82
C GLY A 152 10.61 -8.02 -14.24
N ASN A 153 11.76 -8.51 -13.73
CA ASN A 153 13.09 -8.08 -14.20
C ASN A 153 13.79 -9.08 -15.13
N ILE A 154 13.21 -10.25 -15.38
CA ILE A 154 13.85 -11.29 -16.21
C ILE A 154 13.53 -11.06 -17.69
N GLY A 155 14.57 -11.08 -18.53
CA GLY A 155 14.53 -10.82 -19.98
C GLY A 155 15.71 -9.95 -20.41
N ASN A 156 16.27 -10.21 -21.60
CA ASN A 156 17.49 -9.54 -22.09
C ASN A 156 17.22 -8.12 -22.61
N SER A 157 15.97 -7.79 -22.94
CA SER A 157 15.55 -6.47 -23.38
C SER A 157 14.31 -5.97 -22.63
N LYS A 158 14.04 -4.65 -22.69
CA LYS A 158 12.80 -4.07 -22.14
C LYS A 158 11.55 -4.70 -22.75
N GLU A 159 11.59 -4.93 -24.05
CA GLU A 159 10.51 -5.59 -24.78
C GLU A 159 10.25 -7.01 -24.25
N GLN A 160 11.31 -7.82 -24.07
CA GLN A 160 11.17 -9.16 -23.49
C GLN A 160 10.62 -9.10 -22.06
N ARG A 161 11.14 -8.20 -21.22
CA ARG A 161 10.62 -8.02 -19.84
C ARG A 161 9.15 -7.64 -19.82
N THR A 162 8.68 -6.83 -20.77
CA THR A 162 7.27 -6.47 -20.92
C THR A 162 6.42 -7.66 -21.41
N LYS A 163 6.89 -8.42 -22.40
CA LYS A 163 6.21 -9.63 -22.89
C LYS A 163 6.05 -10.71 -21.82
N PHE A 164 7.10 -10.91 -21.00
CA PHE A 164 7.13 -11.90 -19.91
C PHE A 164 6.39 -11.45 -18.64
N TYR A 165 5.92 -10.22 -18.57
CA TYR A 165 5.25 -9.69 -17.38
C TYR A 165 3.82 -10.21 -17.26
N ASN A 166 3.54 -11.00 -16.22
CA ASN A 166 2.18 -11.41 -15.90
C ASN A 166 1.47 -10.32 -15.05
N PRO A 167 0.41 -9.65 -15.53
CA PRO A 167 -0.33 -8.66 -14.76
C PRO A 167 -1.31 -9.27 -13.75
N ARG A 168 -1.58 -10.58 -13.81
CA ARG A 168 -2.62 -11.27 -13.02
C ARG A 168 -2.01 -12.02 -11.83
N VAL A 169 -1.72 -11.30 -10.75
CA VAL A 169 -1.03 -11.86 -9.57
C VAL A 169 -1.96 -12.74 -8.70
N PRO A 170 -1.70 -14.06 -8.55
CA PRO A 170 -2.43 -14.91 -7.61
C PRO A 170 -1.84 -14.76 -6.21
N LEU A 171 -2.71 -14.59 -5.21
CA LEU A 171 -2.28 -14.33 -3.83
C LEU A 171 -1.79 -15.59 -3.09
N TRP A 172 -1.87 -16.79 -3.69
CA TRP A 172 -1.39 -18.05 -3.11
C TRP A 172 0.04 -18.47 -3.51
N HIS A 173 0.71 -17.70 -4.37
CA HIS A 173 2.10 -17.94 -4.79
C HIS A 173 3.09 -16.96 -4.14
N ASN A 174 2.93 -16.71 -2.85
CA ASN A 174 3.82 -15.84 -2.08
C ASN A 174 5.07 -16.57 -1.57
N LEU A 175 6.18 -15.85 -1.49
CA LEU A 175 7.35 -16.29 -0.75
C LEU A 175 7.05 -16.21 0.75
N GLU A 176 7.36 -17.29 1.47
CA GLU A 176 7.16 -17.39 2.92
C GLU A 176 8.49 -17.37 3.67
N GLN A 177 8.46 -16.77 4.86
CA GLN A 177 9.58 -16.79 5.79
C GLN A 177 9.87 -18.22 6.28
N LYS A 178 11.15 -18.50 6.54
CA LYS A 178 11.60 -19.78 7.08
C LYS A 178 12.04 -19.60 8.52
N TYR A 179 11.74 -20.60 9.35
CA TYR A 179 11.98 -20.60 10.78
C TYR A 179 12.62 -21.91 11.20
N LEU A 180 13.24 -21.91 12.38
CA LEU A 180 13.65 -23.14 13.03
C LEU A 180 12.44 -24.06 13.26
N GLU A 181 12.70 -25.37 13.30
CA GLU A 181 11.70 -26.36 13.67
C GLU A 181 11.19 -26.09 15.10
N LYS A 182 9.89 -26.26 15.32
CA LYS A 182 9.30 -26.08 16.65
C LYS A 182 9.60 -27.28 17.56
N PHE A 183 9.77 -27.00 18.85
CA PHE A 183 9.70 -28.03 19.89
C PHE A 183 8.38 -27.91 20.66
N SER A 184 8.00 -29.01 21.30
CA SER A 184 6.80 -29.17 22.11
C SER A 184 7.12 -29.03 23.61
N GLU A 185 6.11 -28.83 24.44
CA GLU A 185 6.31 -28.75 25.91
C GLU A 185 6.97 -30.00 26.49
N SER A 186 6.67 -31.19 25.94
CA SER A 186 7.30 -32.44 26.36
C SER A 186 8.79 -32.51 26.04
N ASP A 187 9.27 -31.76 25.03
CA ASP A 187 10.69 -31.72 24.67
C ASP A 187 11.53 -31.01 25.74
N VAL A 188 10.93 -30.08 26.48
CA VAL A 188 11.58 -29.25 27.52
C VAL A 188 11.14 -29.60 28.93
N ASN A 189 10.30 -30.63 29.10
CA ASN A 189 9.85 -31.07 30.42
C ASN A 189 11.05 -31.50 31.29
N GLY A 190 11.12 -30.94 32.50
CA GLY A 190 12.23 -31.18 33.44
C GLY A 190 13.52 -30.41 33.13
N LEU A 191 13.59 -29.61 32.06
CA LEU A 191 14.71 -28.71 31.81
C LEU A 191 14.51 -27.39 32.53
N THR A 192 15.60 -26.81 33.05
CA THR A 192 15.59 -25.45 33.59
C THR A 192 15.92 -24.48 32.47
N ALA A 193 15.11 -23.43 32.31
CA ALA A 193 15.37 -22.39 31.32
C ALA A 193 16.56 -21.53 31.75
N GLU A 194 17.57 -21.44 30.90
CA GLU A 194 18.70 -20.54 31.08
C GLU A 194 18.42 -19.18 30.43
N SER A 195 18.96 -18.10 31.02
CA SER A 195 18.91 -16.76 30.44
C SER A 195 20.24 -16.46 29.75
N ILE A 196 20.18 -15.73 28.62
CA ILE A 196 21.35 -15.32 27.85
C ILE A 196 21.17 -13.89 27.34
N ASP A 197 22.24 -13.09 27.36
CA ASP A 197 22.27 -11.78 26.72
C ASP A 197 22.73 -11.92 25.26
N ILE A 198 21.79 -11.70 24.34
CA ILE A 198 22.03 -11.66 22.90
C ILE A 198 21.54 -10.34 22.30
N ASN A 199 21.48 -9.26 23.10
CA ASN A 199 20.92 -7.98 22.69
C ASN A 199 21.58 -7.43 21.41
N GLU A 200 22.89 -7.57 21.28
CA GLU A 200 23.62 -7.16 20.07
C GLU A 200 23.29 -8.02 18.85
N ILE A 201 23.00 -9.31 19.02
CA ILE A 201 22.50 -10.17 17.93
C ILE A 201 21.13 -9.68 17.48
N ILE A 202 20.25 -9.30 18.40
CA ILE A 202 18.92 -8.77 18.10
C ILE A 202 19.04 -7.44 17.33
N LYS A 203 19.87 -6.51 17.81
CA LYS A 203 20.09 -5.20 17.15
C LYS A 203 20.61 -5.31 15.73
N THR A 204 21.47 -6.29 15.48
CA THR A 204 22.13 -6.50 14.17
C THR A 204 21.42 -7.55 13.32
N ASN A 205 20.24 -8.02 13.73
CA ASN A 205 19.47 -8.99 12.96
C ASN A 205 18.92 -8.36 11.67
N PRO A 206 19.32 -8.83 10.48
CA PRO A 206 18.83 -8.28 9.20
C PRO A 206 17.33 -8.46 9.00
N PHE A 207 16.72 -9.46 9.67
CA PHE A 207 15.30 -9.74 9.57
C PHE A 207 14.44 -8.89 10.51
N GLY A 208 15.02 -8.21 11.50
CA GLY A 208 14.31 -7.33 12.43
C GLY A 208 14.30 -7.81 13.89
N PHE A 209 13.44 -7.18 14.70
CA PHE A 209 13.50 -7.22 16.16
C PHE A 209 12.49 -8.15 16.84
N LEU A 210 11.74 -8.96 16.08
CA LEU A 210 10.77 -9.90 16.64
C LEU A 210 11.42 -11.24 17.05
N PRO A 211 10.81 -11.97 18.00
CA PRO A 211 11.11 -13.38 18.25
C PRO A 211 11.13 -14.26 16.99
N SER A 212 10.16 -14.11 16.09
CA SER A 212 10.15 -14.83 14.80
C SER A 212 11.34 -14.47 13.91
N ASN A 213 11.80 -13.21 13.94
CA ASN A 213 12.99 -12.80 13.20
C ASN A 213 14.28 -13.42 13.76
N LEU A 214 14.36 -13.68 15.07
CA LEU A 214 15.45 -14.46 15.65
C LEU A 214 15.42 -15.91 15.17
N SER A 215 14.24 -16.53 15.13
CA SER A 215 14.08 -17.88 14.58
C SER A 215 14.55 -17.94 13.12
N GLN A 216 14.21 -16.93 12.32
CA GLN A 216 14.63 -16.83 10.93
C GLN A 216 16.15 -16.63 10.80
N LEU A 217 16.77 -15.79 11.63
CA LEU A 217 18.22 -15.63 11.65
C LEU A 217 18.93 -16.96 11.94
N PHE A 218 18.49 -17.67 12.98
CA PHE A 218 19.10 -18.93 13.41
C PHE A 218 18.81 -20.11 12.46
N TYR A 219 17.74 -20.04 11.67
CA TYR A 219 17.51 -20.99 10.57
C TYR A 219 18.65 -20.96 9.54
N TYR A 220 19.17 -19.78 9.21
CA TYR A 220 20.27 -19.63 8.25
C TYR A 220 21.66 -19.81 8.88
N ALA A 221 21.80 -19.49 10.17
CA ALA A 221 23.07 -19.57 10.90
C ALA A 221 23.58 -21.01 11.02
N ASN A 222 24.85 -21.21 10.69
CA ASN A 222 25.50 -22.50 10.79
C ASN A 222 25.68 -22.92 12.26
N PHE A 223 25.78 -24.22 12.49
CA PHE A 223 25.86 -24.77 13.84
C PHE A 223 27.12 -24.35 14.61
N LYS A 224 28.24 -24.09 13.93
CA LYS A 224 29.47 -23.62 14.58
C LYS A 224 29.26 -22.24 15.22
N SER A 225 28.67 -21.31 14.48
CA SER A 225 28.40 -19.96 14.98
C SER A 225 27.35 -19.97 16.10
N LEU A 226 26.35 -20.84 16.01
CA LEU A 226 25.35 -21.03 17.08
C LEU A 226 25.98 -21.62 18.34
N GLY A 227 26.80 -22.67 18.21
CA GLY A 227 27.54 -23.24 19.35
C GLY A 227 28.41 -22.21 20.06
N ASN A 228 29.10 -21.35 19.30
CA ASN A 228 29.88 -20.26 19.86
C ASN A 228 29.02 -19.20 20.57
N LEU A 229 27.84 -18.86 20.03
CA LEU A 229 26.94 -17.86 20.64
C LEU A 229 26.40 -18.34 22.00
N PHE A 230 26.04 -19.62 22.09
CA PHE A 230 25.43 -20.20 23.29
C PHE A 230 26.43 -20.93 24.21
N ASN A 231 27.73 -20.86 23.90
CA ASN A 231 28.79 -21.60 24.62
C ASN A 231 28.55 -23.13 24.69
N ILE A 232 28.07 -23.72 23.60
CA ILE A 232 27.80 -25.16 23.47
C ILE A 232 28.72 -25.79 22.44
N ASN A 233 29.52 -26.76 22.87
CA ASN A 233 30.43 -27.48 21.98
C ASN A 233 29.68 -28.50 21.12
N GLY A 234 29.86 -28.40 19.80
CA GLY A 234 29.38 -29.42 18.85
C GLY A 234 27.86 -29.42 18.66
N THR A 235 27.25 -28.26 18.38
CA THR A 235 25.82 -28.18 18.05
C THR A 235 25.46 -29.06 16.84
N LYS A 236 24.46 -29.93 17.00
CA LYS A 236 23.98 -30.85 15.98
C LYS A 236 22.57 -30.52 15.48
N ASN A 237 21.73 -29.98 16.35
CA ASN A 237 20.36 -29.61 16.02
C ASN A 237 19.90 -28.43 16.87
N VAL A 238 18.97 -27.65 16.33
CA VAL A 238 18.40 -26.48 17.00
C VAL A 238 16.91 -26.42 16.67
N LYS A 239 16.09 -26.24 17.71
CA LYS A 239 14.64 -26.02 17.60
C LYS A 239 14.26 -24.75 18.34
N ALA A 240 13.18 -24.09 17.93
CA ALA A 240 12.70 -22.90 18.63
C ALA A 240 11.18 -22.73 18.60
N THR A 241 10.66 -22.12 19.65
CA THR A 241 9.27 -21.65 19.76
C THR A 241 9.31 -20.15 20.00
N PHE A 242 8.34 -19.41 19.43
CA PHE A 242 8.32 -17.95 19.54
C PHE A 242 6.89 -17.42 19.64
N ASP A 243 6.75 -16.29 20.33
CA ASP A 243 5.51 -15.55 20.51
C ASP A 243 5.78 -14.06 20.29
N ASP A 244 5.44 -13.58 19.10
CA ASP A 244 5.60 -12.17 18.72
C ASP A 244 4.58 -11.23 19.38
N VAL A 245 3.51 -11.77 19.98
CA VAL A 245 2.52 -10.98 20.74
C VAL A 245 3.11 -10.64 22.11
N LYS A 246 3.73 -11.63 22.77
CA LYS A 246 4.37 -11.46 24.08
C LYS A 246 5.81 -10.97 24.00
N GLY A 247 6.45 -11.05 22.84
CA GLY A 247 7.87 -10.73 22.68
C GLY A 247 8.78 -11.77 23.34
N GLN A 248 8.44 -13.06 23.21
CA GLN A 248 9.17 -14.17 23.84
C GLN A 248 9.73 -15.13 22.79
N PHE A 249 10.99 -15.54 22.95
CA PHE A 249 11.68 -16.50 22.12
C PHE A 249 12.30 -17.60 23.00
N ASP A 250 12.05 -18.85 22.66
CA ASP A 250 12.54 -20.02 23.38
C ASP A 250 13.31 -20.91 22.41
N ILE A 251 14.52 -21.35 22.79
CA ILE A 251 15.41 -22.14 21.92
C ILE A 251 15.95 -23.36 22.64
N LEU A 252 15.93 -24.50 21.94
CA LEU A 252 16.41 -25.79 22.39
C LEU A 252 17.56 -26.23 21.48
N ILE A 253 18.75 -26.39 22.06
CA ILE A 253 19.97 -26.76 21.36
C ILE A 253 20.39 -28.17 21.77
N PHE A 254 20.71 -29.00 20.78
CA PHE A 254 21.21 -30.36 20.98
C PHE A 254 22.71 -30.38 20.69
N ASP A 255 23.50 -30.77 21.68
CA ASP A 255 24.95 -30.96 21.51
C ASP A 255 25.26 -32.27 20.74
N SER A 256 26.55 -32.56 20.55
CA SER A 256 26.99 -33.76 19.83
C SER A 256 26.66 -35.07 20.57
N ASN A 257 26.47 -35.01 21.88
CA ASN A 257 26.05 -36.12 22.74
C ASN A 257 24.52 -36.24 22.83
N ASN A 258 23.78 -35.37 22.13
CA ASN A 258 22.33 -35.17 22.22
C ASN A 258 21.82 -34.67 23.59
N ASN A 259 22.68 -34.05 24.41
CA ASN A 259 22.23 -33.29 25.57
C ASN A 259 21.42 -32.07 25.13
N LYS A 260 20.40 -31.74 25.90
CA LYS A 260 19.46 -30.65 25.63
C LYS A 260 19.84 -29.42 26.46
N HIS A 261 20.02 -28.28 25.79
CA HIS A 261 20.21 -26.98 26.41
C HIS A 261 19.03 -26.08 26.07
N TYR A 262 18.36 -25.53 27.08
CA TYR A 262 17.14 -24.75 26.91
C TYR A 262 17.33 -23.31 27.36
N PHE A 263 17.16 -22.36 26.45
CA PHE A 263 17.25 -20.92 26.75
C PHE A 263 15.93 -20.23 26.50
N GLN A 264 15.60 -19.30 27.40
CA GLN A 264 14.47 -18.38 27.27
C GLN A 264 14.99 -16.94 27.11
N ILE A 265 14.61 -16.32 26.00
CA ILE A 265 14.99 -14.96 25.62
C ILE A 265 13.73 -14.11 25.57
N LYS A 266 13.70 -13.06 26.41
CA LYS A 266 12.60 -12.10 26.50
C LYS A 266 13.15 -10.72 26.80
N ASN A 267 12.37 -9.68 26.48
CA ASN A 267 12.64 -8.33 26.96
C ASN A 267 12.03 -8.15 28.35
N ASP A 268 12.85 -8.21 29.39
CA ASP A 268 12.43 -7.98 30.79
C ASP A 268 12.72 -6.55 31.27
N GLY A 269 13.09 -5.66 30.33
CA GLY A 269 13.52 -4.28 30.61
C GLY A 269 14.97 -4.16 31.07
N LYS A 270 15.72 -5.25 31.22
CA LYS A 270 17.13 -5.25 31.64
C LYS A 270 18.04 -5.92 30.61
N ILE A 271 17.67 -7.13 30.19
CA ILE A 271 18.42 -7.95 29.22
C ILE A 271 17.64 -7.99 27.91
N ASN A 272 18.32 -8.05 26.76
CA ASN A 272 17.69 -8.17 25.44
C ASN A 272 16.66 -7.06 25.14
N THR A 273 16.90 -5.83 25.60
CA THR A 273 16.01 -4.66 25.47
C THR A 273 15.59 -4.32 24.04
N SER A 274 16.36 -4.79 23.05
CA SER A 274 16.09 -4.59 21.63
C SER A 274 15.04 -5.55 21.07
N LEU A 275 14.69 -6.63 21.78
CA LEU A 275 13.60 -7.52 21.38
C LEU A 275 12.25 -6.80 21.53
N LYS A 276 11.40 -6.92 20.50
CA LYS A 276 10.11 -6.23 20.39
C LYS A 276 8.95 -7.20 20.25
N LYS A 277 7.76 -6.69 20.54
CA LYS A 277 6.47 -7.36 20.28
C LYS A 277 5.68 -6.62 19.21
N ASN A 278 4.66 -7.26 18.65
CA ASN A 278 3.81 -6.69 17.59
C ASN A 278 3.27 -5.29 17.95
N ALA A 279 2.81 -5.09 19.20
CA ALA A 279 2.24 -3.82 19.66
C ALA A 279 3.23 -2.65 19.55
N ASP A 280 4.54 -2.88 19.71
CA ASP A 280 5.56 -1.82 19.59
C ASP A 280 5.58 -1.21 18.18
N PHE A 281 5.43 -2.05 17.15
CA PHE A 281 5.39 -1.63 15.75
C PHE A 281 4.11 -0.86 15.42
N PHE A 282 2.98 -1.32 15.93
CA PHE A 282 1.71 -0.64 15.73
C PHE A 282 1.60 0.68 16.50
N GLN A 283 2.17 0.75 17.71
CA GLN A 283 2.33 2.00 18.45
C GLN A 283 3.16 3.00 17.63
N TYR A 284 4.29 2.57 17.08
CA TYR A 284 5.14 3.42 16.24
C TYR A 284 4.38 4.03 15.05
N ILE A 285 3.50 3.27 14.40
CA ILE A 285 2.63 3.75 13.33
C ILE A 285 1.54 4.69 13.86
N SER A 286 0.85 4.32 14.94
CA SER A 286 -0.24 5.11 15.54
C SER A 286 0.23 6.50 15.99
N ASP A 287 1.43 6.59 16.57
CA ASP A 287 2.01 7.85 17.04
C ASP A 287 2.21 8.86 15.91
N ARG A 288 2.41 8.38 14.67
CA ARG A 288 2.79 9.18 13.50
C ARG A 288 1.66 9.37 12.49
N SER A 289 0.53 8.71 12.67
CA SER A 289 -0.56 8.67 11.70
C SER A 289 -1.88 9.26 12.23
N PHE A 290 -2.66 9.81 11.31
CA PHE A 290 -3.98 10.38 11.59
C PHE A 290 -4.90 10.16 10.37
N GLU A 291 -6.21 10.18 10.61
CA GLU A 291 -7.21 10.26 9.54
C GLU A 291 -7.21 11.69 9.00
N LEU A 292 -6.94 11.86 7.71
CA LEU A 292 -7.12 13.11 7.00
C LEU A 292 -8.48 13.08 6.32
N ASN A 293 -9.34 14.06 6.65
CA ASN A 293 -10.69 14.16 6.12
C ASN A 293 -10.93 15.50 5.43
N VAL A 294 -11.61 15.45 4.29
CA VAL A 294 -12.07 16.63 3.54
C VAL A 294 -13.55 16.46 3.16
N ASN A 295 -14.27 17.57 3.25
CA ASN A 295 -15.64 17.70 2.76
C ASN A 295 -15.63 18.60 1.54
N GLN A 296 -16.26 18.18 0.45
CA GLN A 296 -16.18 18.85 -0.83
C GLN A 296 -17.56 19.04 -1.47
N LYS A 297 -17.73 20.18 -2.15
CA LYS A 297 -18.81 20.44 -3.11
C LYS A 297 -18.29 20.08 -4.49
N VAL A 298 -18.78 18.99 -5.06
CA VAL A 298 -18.24 18.35 -6.27
C VAL A 298 -19.33 18.23 -7.31
N TRP A 299 -19.06 18.64 -8.54
CA TRP A 299 -19.98 18.37 -9.65
C TRP A 299 -19.84 16.91 -10.09
N VAL A 300 -20.97 16.23 -10.29
CA VAL A 300 -21.01 14.85 -10.77
C VAL A 300 -21.97 14.74 -11.95
N ASP A 301 -21.60 13.90 -12.90
CA ASP A 301 -22.45 13.49 -14.00
C ASP A 301 -23.17 12.20 -13.55
N GLU A 302 -24.50 12.27 -13.42
CA GLU A 302 -25.34 11.17 -12.94
C GLU A 302 -26.33 10.75 -14.02
N PHE A 303 -26.44 9.45 -14.26
CA PHE A 303 -27.47 8.91 -15.13
C PHE A 303 -28.81 8.88 -14.39
N VAL A 304 -29.76 9.69 -14.86
CA VAL A 304 -31.09 9.78 -14.27
C VAL A 304 -31.99 8.77 -14.98
N GLU A 305 -32.31 7.66 -14.29
CA GLU A 305 -33.09 6.55 -14.87
C GLU A 305 -34.45 7.00 -15.44
N SER A 306 -35.13 7.96 -14.79
CA SER A 306 -36.45 8.44 -15.20
C SER A 306 -36.44 9.17 -16.54
N THR A 307 -35.35 9.86 -16.87
CA THR A 307 -35.19 10.59 -18.14
C THR A 307 -34.30 9.84 -19.13
N ARG A 308 -33.63 8.77 -18.69
CA ARG A 308 -32.57 8.05 -19.43
C ARG A 308 -31.50 8.98 -19.97
N GLN A 309 -31.23 10.07 -19.25
CA GLN A 309 -30.26 11.09 -19.63
C GLN A 309 -29.24 11.31 -18.53
N TRP A 310 -28.04 11.69 -18.94
CA TRP A 310 -27.02 12.18 -18.03
C TRP A 310 -27.36 13.60 -17.59
N SER A 311 -27.47 13.81 -16.29
CA SER A 311 -27.66 15.12 -15.67
C SER A 311 -26.42 15.49 -14.86
N LYS A 312 -26.15 16.79 -14.76
CA LYS A 312 -25.10 17.32 -13.90
C LYS A 312 -25.73 17.83 -12.61
N ARG A 313 -25.24 17.36 -11.47
CA ARG A 313 -25.65 17.88 -10.15
C ARG A 313 -24.46 18.17 -9.26
N LEU A 314 -24.65 19.13 -8.34
CA LEU A 314 -23.70 19.35 -7.27
C LEU A 314 -23.93 18.29 -6.18
N ASN A 315 -22.86 17.63 -5.78
CA ASN A 315 -22.81 16.59 -4.76
C ASN A 315 -21.96 17.07 -3.57
N PHE A 316 -22.39 16.71 -2.36
CA PHE A 316 -21.66 17.02 -1.13
C PHE A 316 -20.96 15.75 -0.66
N ALA A 317 -19.70 15.61 -1.06
CA ALA A 317 -18.91 14.42 -0.80
C ALA A 317 -18.06 14.60 0.46
N ARG A 318 -17.79 13.47 1.13
CA ARG A 318 -16.79 13.38 2.20
C ARG A 318 -15.75 12.36 1.76
N HIS A 319 -14.49 12.78 1.72
CA HIS A 319 -13.34 11.92 1.46
C HIS A 319 -12.47 11.83 2.70
N SER A 320 -12.02 10.62 3.02
CA SER A 320 -11.09 10.37 4.12
C SER A 320 -10.03 9.36 3.69
N GLY A 321 -8.83 9.53 4.21
CA GLY A 321 -7.76 8.55 4.10
C GLY A 321 -6.81 8.67 5.27
N THR A 322 -5.78 7.83 5.26
CA THR A 322 -4.71 7.89 6.25
C THR A 322 -3.60 8.82 5.76
N ALA A 323 -3.03 9.57 6.69
CA ALA A 323 -1.86 10.38 6.47
C ALA A 323 -0.89 10.24 7.64
N TRP A 324 0.40 10.47 7.41
CA TRP A 324 1.42 10.39 8.45
C TRP A 324 2.58 11.35 8.21
N VAL A 325 3.30 11.72 9.27
CA VAL A 325 4.35 12.76 9.18
C VAL A 325 5.69 12.17 8.75
N ILE A 326 6.25 12.75 7.68
CA ILE A 326 7.59 12.46 7.17
C ILE A 326 8.64 13.21 8.02
N ASP A 327 8.50 14.54 8.09
CA ASP A 327 9.45 15.47 8.72
C ASP A 327 8.74 16.82 8.95
N ARG A 328 9.42 17.78 9.58
CA ARG A 328 8.96 19.17 9.72
C ARG A 328 9.91 20.13 9.03
N VAL A 329 9.35 21.10 8.32
CA VAL A 329 10.10 22.23 7.77
C VAL A 329 10.34 23.24 8.89
N LYS A 330 11.60 23.66 9.07
CA LYS A 330 11.95 24.71 10.03
C LYS A 330 11.43 26.04 9.50
N THR A 331 10.67 26.74 10.33
CA THR A 331 10.05 28.03 9.98
C THR A 331 10.28 29.04 11.09
N THR A 332 10.36 30.32 10.73
CA THR A 332 10.41 31.44 11.68
C THR A 332 9.02 31.85 12.17
N ASN A 333 7.96 31.25 11.63
CA ASN A 333 6.59 31.53 12.04
C ASN A 333 6.34 31.05 13.48
N THR A 334 5.91 31.96 14.36
CA THR A 334 5.68 31.67 15.77
C THR A 334 4.38 30.93 16.03
N ASP A 335 3.40 31.02 15.12
CA ASP A 335 2.02 30.58 15.34
C ASP A 335 1.73 29.21 14.70
N TYR A 336 2.57 28.79 13.75
CA TYR A 336 2.36 27.59 12.93
C TYR A 336 3.58 26.67 12.91
N TYR A 337 3.31 25.37 12.83
CA TYR A 337 4.25 24.37 12.36
C TYR A 337 3.99 24.03 10.89
N GLU A 338 5.06 23.78 10.13
CA GLU A 338 4.99 23.29 8.74
C GLU A 338 5.40 21.82 8.66
N LEU A 339 4.43 20.93 8.47
CA LEU A 339 4.65 19.48 8.42
C LEU A 339 4.73 18.98 6.98
N LEU A 340 5.69 18.10 6.71
CA LEU A 340 5.70 17.24 5.53
C LEU A 340 4.94 15.97 5.86
N ILE A 341 3.86 15.71 5.14
CA ILE A 341 2.92 14.62 5.39
C ILE A 341 2.87 13.72 4.16
N ALA A 342 2.91 12.41 4.35
CA ALA A 342 2.71 11.42 3.30
C ALA A 342 1.25 10.95 3.25
N THR A 343 0.73 10.77 2.05
CA THR A 343 -0.52 10.05 1.76
C THR A 343 -0.51 9.56 0.30
N ASN A 344 -1.58 8.89 -0.16
CA ASN A 344 -1.73 8.58 -1.59
C ASN A 344 -2.25 9.80 -2.37
N ILE A 345 -1.96 9.86 -3.67
CA ILE A 345 -2.50 10.89 -4.57
C ILE A 345 -4.03 10.85 -4.56
N HIS A 346 -4.62 9.66 -4.63
CA HIS A 346 -6.09 9.54 -4.68
C HIS A 346 -6.78 9.96 -3.37
N VAL A 347 -6.08 9.93 -2.23
CA VAL A 347 -6.62 10.43 -0.95
C VAL A 347 -6.75 11.96 -0.96
N PHE A 348 -5.84 12.65 -1.63
CA PHE A 348 -5.82 14.11 -1.76
C PHE A 348 -6.06 14.57 -3.21
N SER A 349 -6.86 13.83 -3.97
CA SER A 349 -7.21 14.24 -5.33
C SER A 349 -8.34 15.27 -5.29
N LEU A 350 -7.99 16.55 -5.48
CA LEU A 350 -8.98 17.63 -5.57
C LEU A 350 -9.41 17.91 -7.03
N ARG A 351 -8.99 17.07 -7.98
CA ARG A 351 -9.29 17.26 -9.41
C ARG A 351 -10.79 17.22 -9.67
N ASN A 352 -11.49 16.20 -9.15
CA ASN A 352 -12.95 16.09 -9.30
C ASN A 352 -13.69 17.32 -8.74
N THR A 353 -13.13 17.99 -7.73
CA THR A 353 -13.71 19.20 -7.15
C THR A 353 -13.51 20.42 -8.06
N PHE A 354 -12.28 20.67 -8.50
CA PHE A 354 -11.91 21.97 -9.08
C PHE A 354 -11.68 21.95 -10.60
N ASP A 355 -11.59 20.79 -11.24
CA ASP A 355 -11.39 20.66 -12.69
C ASP A 355 -12.71 20.76 -13.45
N LYS A 356 -13.13 21.98 -13.78
CA LYS A 356 -14.32 22.25 -14.60
C LYS A 356 -14.30 21.51 -15.93
N SER A 357 -13.11 21.24 -16.49
CA SER A 357 -12.99 20.65 -17.81
C SER A 357 -13.47 19.19 -17.89
N LEU A 358 -13.64 18.51 -16.75
CA LEU A 358 -14.27 17.19 -16.67
C LEU A 358 -15.75 17.21 -17.08
N HIS A 359 -16.38 18.38 -17.06
CA HIS A 359 -17.80 18.57 -17.34
C HIS A 359 -18.08 19.25 -18.69
N MET A 360 -17.03 19.51 -19.47
CA MET A 360 -17.08 20.19 -20.77
C MET A 360 -16.77 19.19 -21.90
N LYS A 361 -17.48 19.28 -23.03
CA LYS A 361 -17.23 18.39 -24.19
C LYS A 361 -15.92 18.73 -24.90
N ASP A 362 -15.61 20.01 -25.04
CA ASP A 362 -14.39 20.51 -25.67
C ASP A 362 -13.98 21.89 -25.11
N LEU A 363 -12.87 22.45 -25.60
CA LEU A 363 -12.31 23.74 -25.17
C LEU A 363 -13.24 24.94 -25.40
N LYS A 364 -14.19 24.85 -26.33
CA LYS A 364 -15.12 25.93 -26.70
C LYS A 364 -16.49 25.77 -26.05
N ASP A 365 -16.76 24.64 -25.41
CA ASP A 365 -18.03 24.34 -24.75
C ASP A 365 -18.23 25.20 -23.49
N THR A 366 -18.94 26.31 -23.62
CA THR A 366 -19.28 27.22 -22.51
C THR A 366 -20.60 26.88 -21.83
N SER A 367 -21.26 25.78 -22.20
CA SER A 367 -22.61 25.44 -21.72
C SER A 367 -22.67 25.22 -20.20
N PHE A 368 -21.54 24.90 -19.57
CA PHE A 368 -21.44 24.66 -18.14
C PHE A 368 -20.99 25.89 -17.32
N ASP A 369 -20.51 26.95 -17.98
CA ASP A 369 -19.95 28.13 -17.29
C ASP A 369 -20.96 28.83 -16.39
N GLY A 370 -22.23 28.90 -16.81
CA GLY A 370 -23.30 29.50 -16.02
C GLY A 370 -23.51 28.76 -14.70
N ARG A 371 -23.66 27.42 -14.75
CA ARG A 371 -23.88 26.59 -13.57
C ARG A 371 -22.67 26.57 -12.65
N TRP A 372 -21.46 26.53 -13.20
CA TRP A 372 -20.23 26.57 -12.42
C TRP A 372 -20.09 27.88 -11.63
N LYS A 373 -20.56 29.01 -12.19
CA LYS A 373 -20.57 30.30 -11.49
C LYS A 373 -21.72 30.41 -10.49
N GLU A 374 -22.89 29.89 -10.84
CA GLU A 374 -24.07 29.90 -9.97
C GLU A 374 -23.87 29.03 -8.73
N PHE A 375 -23.26 27.84 -8.90
CA PHE A 375 -22.95 26.91 -7.83
C PHE A 375 -21.47 26.51 -7.89
N PRO A 376 -20.56 27.35 -7.33
CA PRO A 376 -19.14 27.09 -7.37
C PRO A 376 -18.77 25.85 -6.55
N PRO A 377 -17.81 25.03 -7.02
CA PRO A 377 -17.29 23.94 -6.21
C PRO A 377 -16.43 24.49 -5.05
N GLY A 378 -16.07 23.62 -4.12
CA GLY A 378 -15.23 24.03 -2.99
C GLY A 378 -15.30 23.06 -1.83
N PHE A 379 -15.11 23.59 -0.63
CA PHE A 379 -15.18 22.85 0.63
C PHE A 379 -16.48 23.16 1.37
N TYR A 380 -16.82 22.39 2.41
CA TYR A 380 -17.92 22.74 3.32
C TYR A 380 -17.70 22.16 4.72
N ASP A 381 -18.42 22.67 5.71
CA ASP A 381 -18.18 22.39 7.14
C ASP A 381 -18.57 20.95 7.58
N GLY A 382 -19.25 20.20 6.71
CA GLY A 382 -19.76 18.86 7.00
C GLY A 382 -21.11 18.82 7.71
N LYS A 383 -21.74 19.98 7.96
CA LYS A 383 -23.03 20.09 8.65
C LYS A 383 -24.17 20.41 7.68
N ASN A 384 -23.95 21.34 6.75
CA ASN A 384 -24.99 21.75 5.79
C ASN A 384 -24.68 21.24 4.37
N ALA A 385 -25.09 20.01 4.08
CA ALA A 385 -24.93 19.37 2.76
C ALA A 385 -25.97 19.83 1.71
N THR A 386 -26.50 21.05 1.85
CA THR A 386 -27.45 21.65 0.90
C THR A 386 -27.09 23.10 0.54
N ASP A 387 -26.09 23.70 1.21
CA ASP A 387 -25.67 25.07 0.95
C ASP A 387 -24.84 25.15 -0.34
N THR A 388 -25.47 25.62 -1.41
CA THR A 388 -24.84 25.80 -2.72
C THR A 388 -24.15 27.16 -2.88
N SER A 389 -24.19 28.02 -1.86
CA SER A 389 -23.56 29.35 -1.91
C SER A 389 -22.04 29.26 -1.97
N ASP A 390 -21.42 30.32 -2.49
CA ASP A 390 -19.98 30.50 -2.45
C ASP A 390 -19.51 30.74 -1.00
N ASN A 391 -18.77 29.79 -0.44
CA ASN A 391 -18.23 29.85 0.91
C ASN A 391 -16.71 29.96 0.95
N ARG A 392 -16.07 30.40 -0.15
CA ARG A 392 -14.62 30.56 -0.22
C ARG A 392 -14.06 31.65 0.71
N ASN A 393 -14.92 32.54 1.16
CA ASN A 393 -14.62 33.53 2.21
C ASN A 393 -14.80 32.99 3.64
N LYS A 394 -15.37 31.79 3.82
CA LYS A 394 -15.55 31.13 5.12
C LYS A 394 -14.31 30.31 5.47
N SER A 395 -14.14 30.06 6.77
CA SER A 395 -13.04 29.22 7.27
C SER A 395 -13.41 27.74 7.19
N GLU A 396 -13.06 27.12 6.06
CA GLU A 396 -13.17 25.67 5.87
C GLU A 396 -11.82 24.99 6.13
N TYR A 397 -11.85 23.73 6.57
CA TYR A 397 -10.67 23.03 7.03
C TYR A 397 -10.57 21.60 6.50
N PHE A 398 -9.36 21.17 6.18
CA PHE A 398 -9.02 19.76 6.24
C PHE A 398 -9.00 19.33 7.70
N ARG A 399 -9.81 18.33 8.03
CA ARG A 399 -10.04 17.86 9.39
C ARG A 399 -9.14 16.66 9.67
N ALA A 400 -8.65 16.56 10.90
CA ALA A 400 -7.87 15.43 11.36
C ALA A 400 -8.60 14.71 12.50
N ASN A 401 -8.44 13.38 12.56
CA ASN A 401 -8.93 12.58 13.68
C ASN A 401 -7.96 11.43 13.97
N ARG A 402 -8.01 10.90 15.18
CA ARG A 402 -7.19 9.78 15.61
C ARG A 402 -7.93 8.91 16.61
N VAL A 403 -7.38 7.72 16.80
CA VAL A 403 -7.77 6.83 17.88
C VAL A 403 -7.51 7.49 19.24
N GLN A 404 -8.43 7.32 20.20
CA GLN A 404 -8.34 7.97 21.52
C GLN A 404 -7.31 7.31 22.43
N GLU A 405 -7.14 6.01 22.27
CA GLU A 405 -6.19 5.20 23.00
C GLU A 405 -4.76 5.70 22.72
N SER A 406 -4.07 6.12 23.78
CA SER A 406 -2.66 6.55 23.70
C SER A 406 -1.68 5.38 23.66
N ILE A 407 -2.13 4.18 24.04
CA ILE A 407 -1.34 2.95 24.08
C ILE A 407 -2.08 1.87 23.30
N ILE A 408 -1.39 1.23 22.36
CA ILE A 408 -1.86 0.08 21.60
C ILE A 408 -1.63 -1.20 22.42
N GLY A 409 -2.70 -1.97 22.63
CA GLY A 409 -2.66 -3.23 23.38
C GLY A 409 -2.02 -4.38 22.60
N ASP A 410 -1.61 -5.41 23.33
CA ASP A 410 -0.98 -6.62 22.77
C ASP A 410 -1.92 -7.43 21.86
N ASP A 411 -3.23 -7.22 21.99
CA ASP A 411 -4.26 -7.81 21.14
C ASP A 411 -4.43 -7.10 19.79
N PHE A 412 -3.78 -5.95 19.59
CA PHE A 412 -3.86 -5.21 18.33
C PHE A 412 -3.18 -5.97 17.18
N GLY A 413 -3.82 -5.91 16.00
CA GLY A 413 -3.42 -6.72 14.85
C GLY A 413 -4.06 -8.11 14.82
N ILE A 414 -4.67 -8.55 15.93
CA ILE A 414 -5.49 -9.77 15.96
C ILE A 414 -6.95 -9.35 15.76
N PHE A 415 -7.47 -9.52 14.55
CA PHE A 415 -8.78 -8.99 14.15
C PHE A 415 -9.90 -9.36 15.13
N GLU A 416 -10.03 -10.63 15.49
CA GLU A 416 -11.12 -11.10 16.37
C GLU A 416 -11.10 -10.47 17.77
N LEU A 417 -9.93 -10.10 18.28
CA LEU A 417 -9.78 -9.51 19.62
C LEU A 417 -9.92 -7.98 19.62
N SER A 418 -9.64 -7.33 18.48
CA SER A 418 -9.55 -5.87 18.36
C SER A 418 -10.65 -5.23 17.48
N LYS A 419 -11.50 -6.01 16.80
CA LYS A 419 -12.49 -5.51 15.81
C LYS A 419 -13.50 -4.47 16.33
N PHE A 420 -13.72 -4.38 17.64
CA PHE A 420 -14.60 -3.36 18.25
C PHE A 420 -13.84 -2.28 19.04
N LYS A 421 -12.50 -2.32 19.03
CA LYS A 421 -11.63 -1.37 19.72
C LYS A 421 -11.06 -0.35 18.73
N TYR A 422 -10.44 0.72 19.23
CA TYR A 422 -9.67 1.67 18.41
C TYR A 422 -10.50 2.43 17.36
N MET A 423 -11.75 2.77 17.70
CA MET A 423 -12.64 3.55 16.84
C MET A 423 -12.39 5.05 17.02
N ASN A 424 -12.46 5.81 15.93
CA ASN A 424 -12.44 7.27 15.99
C ASN A 424 -13.72 7.80 16.63
N ASP A 425 -13.62 8.97 17.26
CA ASP A 425 -14.79 9.70 17.74
C ASP A 425 -15.19 10.76 16.71
N ASN A 426 -16.35 10.56 16.08
CA ASN A 426 -16.86 11.45 15.04
C ASN A 426 -17.12 12.89 15.54
N ASN A 427 -17.19 13.11 16.86
CA ASN A 427 -17.38 14.44 17.44
C ASN A 427 -16.06 15.17 17.73
N LYS A 428 -14.91 14.50 17.60
CA LYS A 428 -13.58 15.03 17.95
C LYS A 428 -12.70 15.39 16.75
N TYR A 429 -13.28 15.62 15.57
CA TYR A 429 -12.51 16.12 14.43
C TYR A 429 -11.88 17.47 14.73
N VAL A 430 -10.56 17.53 14.60
CA VAL A 430 -9.78 18.76 14.73
C VAL A 430 -9.78 19.49 13.40
N GLN A 431 -10.17 20.77 13.39
CA GLN A 431 -9.96 21.67 12.26
C GLN A 431 -8.46 21.99 12.13
N ALA A 432 -7.72 21.10 11.46
CA ALA A 432 -6.26 21.06 11.53
C ALA A 432 -5.60 22.02 10.52
N PHE A 433 -6.07 22.04 9.27
CA PHE A 433 -5.42 22.78 8.19
C PHE A 433 -6.46 23.62 7.42
N ASP A 434 -6.27 24.94 7.36
CA ASP A 434 -7.14 25.85 6.60
C ASP A 434 -7.13 25.47 5.12
N ALA A 435 -8.29 25.06 4.59
CA ALA A 435 -8.38 24.40 3.29
C ALA A 435 -8.14 25.38 2.14
N TYR A 436 -8.88 26.49 2.10
CA TYR A 436 -8.77 27.47 1.02
C TYR A 436 -7.40 28.16 0.97
N LYS A 437 -6.72 28.33 2.12
CA LYS A 437 -5.36 28.89 2.14
C LYS A 437 -4.27 27.94 1.68
N GLN A 438 -4.54 26.64 1.59
CA GLN A 438 -3.47 25.65 1.45
C GLN A 438 -3.67 24.67 0.30
N TYR A 439 -4.90 24.43 -0.17
CA TYR A 439 -5.16 23.31 -1.07
C TYR A 439 -4.35 23.30 -2.38
N LEU A 440 -4.07 24.48 -2.97
CA LEU A 440 -3.26 24.60 -4.19
C LEU A 440 -1.76 24.44 -3.96
N ASP A 441 -1.27 24.86 -2.80
CA ASP A 441 0.15 24.90 -2.45
C ASP A 441 0.59 23.69 -1.59
N ALA A 442 -0.36 22.92 -1.05
CA ALA A 442 -0.08 21.77 -0.20
C ALA A 442 0.57 20.60 -0.96
N PRO A 443 0.15 20.20 -2.18
CA PRO A 443 0.87 19.21 -2.98
C PRO A 443 2.31 19.65 -3.25
N TYR A 444 3.27 19.04 -2.54
CA TYR A 444 4.65 19.49 -2.54
C TYR A 444 5.53 18.61 -3.41
N TYR A 445 5.44 17.29 -3.29
CA TYR A 445 6.26 16.37 -4.07
C TYR A 445 5.48 15.14 -4.52
N ILE A 446 5.62 14.82 -5.81
CA ILE A 446 5.11 13.62 -6.46
C ILE A 446 6.29 12.95 -7.18
N PRO A 447 6.56 11.66 -6.96
CA PRO A 447 7.65 10.95 -7.61
C PRO A 447 7.33 10.73 -9.09
N ARG A 448 8.27 11.10 -9.96
CA ARG A 448 8.10 11.06 -11.41
C ARG A 448 9.39 10.64 -12.08
N TYR A 449 9.26 9.63 -12.94
CA TYR A 449 10.36 8.99 -13.61
C TYR A 449 9.98 8.68 -15.06
N LYS A 450 11.00 8.58 -15.91
CA LYS A 450 10.83 8.17 -17.30
C LYS A 450 10.87 6.65 -17.40
N THR A 451 9.83 6.06 -17.97
CA THR A 451 9.78 4.63 -18.27
C THR A 451 8.92 4.33 -19.50
N GLU A 452 8.90 3.06 -19.89
CA GLU A 452 8.07 2.53 -20.96
C GLU A 452 7.03 1.57 -20.38
N ALA A 453 5.83 1.55 -20.96
CA ALA A 453 4.79 0.58 -20.65
C ALA A 453 3.99 0.21 -21.90
N TYR A 454 3.29 -0.92 -21.81
CA TYR A 454 2.30 -1.34 -22.79
C TYR A 454 0.88 -1.04 -22.28
N ILE A 455 0.10 -0.29 -23.06
CA ILE A 455 -1.31 -0.01 -22.78
C ILE A 455 -2.17 -1.17 -23.25
N LYS A 456 -3.00 -1.73 -22.36
CA LYS A 456 -3.96 -2.77 -22.68
C LYS A 456 -5.37 -2.38 -22.17
N GLY A 457 -5.91 -1.31 -22.76
CA GLY A 457 -7.24 -0.78 -22.45
C GLY A 457 -8.24 -1.02 -23.58
N GLU A 458 -9.50 -1.31 -23.23
CA GLU A 458 -10.61 -1.38 -24.19
C GLU A 458 -11.15 0.02 -24.54
N LYS A 459 -11.11 0.95 -23.57
CA LYS A 459 -11.46 2.36 -23.79
C LYS A 459 -10.20 3.19 -23.90
N ALA A 460 -10.18 4.11 -24.84
CA ALA A 460 -9.02 4.95 -25.07
C ALA A 460 -9.06 6.07 -24.03
N ASP A 461 -8.19 6.00 -23.02
CA ASP A 461 -7.86 7.17 -22.20
C ASP A 461 -6.94 8.11 -22.99
N LEU A 462 -7.45 8.61 -24.13
CA LEU A 462 -6.68 9.46 -25.07
C LEU A 462 -6.17 10.75 -24.42
N ASP A 463 -6.70 11.06 -23.25
CA ASP A 463 -6.26 12.18 -22.44
C ASP A 463 -4.85 11.97 -21.90
N ASN A 464 -4.49 10.72 -21.64
CA ASN A 464 -3.23 10.33 -20.99
C ASN A 464 -2.38 9.39 -21.86
N VAL A 465 -2.95 8.74 -22.88
CA VAL A 465 -2.24 7.82 -23.77
C VAL A 465 -2.48 8.12 -25.25
N PRO A 466 -1.49 7.90 -26.15
CA PRO A 466 -1.67 8.15 -27.58
C PRO A 466 -2.65 7.20 -28.27
N SER A 467 -2.67 5.93 -27.87
CA SER A 467 -3.56 4.89 -28.39
C SER A 467 -3.63 3.69 -27.43
N ASN A 468 -4.63 2.84 -27.63
CA ASN A 468 -4.71 1.54 -26.95
C ASN A 468 -3.84 0.49 -27.65
N TYR A 469 -3.49 -0.57 -26.92
CA TYR A 469 -2.76 -1.72 -27.45
C TYR A 469 -1.38 -1.37 -28.04
N THR A 470 -0.70 -0.41 -27.42
CA THR A 470 0.61 0.09 -27.89
C THR A 470 1.62 0.23 -26.75
N ASN A 471 2.90 0.19 -27.10
CA ASN A 471 3.96 0.68 -26.24
C ASN A 471 3.98 2.21 -26.25
N PHE A 472 4.20 2.82 -25.10
CA PHE A 472 4.43 4.25 -25.00
C PHE A 472 5.46 4.57 -23.92
N VAL A 473 6.16 5.68 -24.11
CA VAL A 473 7.12 6.20 -23.14
C VAL A 473 6.45 7.34 -22.38
N THR A 474 6.42 7.23 -21.05
CA THR A 474 5.92 8.29 -20.16
C THR A 474 7.06 8.88 -19.34
N LYS A 475 6.99 10.18 -19.08
CA LYS A 475 7.86 10.89 -18.12
C LYS A 475 7.21 11.01 -16.73
N ASN A 476 5.97 10.54 -16.61
CA ASN A 476 5.15 10.65 -15.41
C ASN A 476 4.92 9.28 -14.77
N SER A 477 5.88 8.36 -14.91
CA SER A 477 5.83 7.10 -14.18
C SER A 477 6.13 7.35 -12.71
N GLY A 478 5.31 6.84 -11.81
CA GLY A 478 5.48 7.04 -10.38
C GLY A 478 4.81 5.95 -9.58
N GLY A 479 4.67 6.21 -8.29
CA GLY A 479 3.76 5.47 -7.42
C GLY A 479 2.65 6.42 -6.97
N ASP A 480 1.48 5.86 -6.63
CA ASP A 480 0.41 6.55 -5.92
C ASP A 480 0.87 7.04 -4.53
N PHE A 481 1.69 8.08 -4.50
CA PHE A 481 2.32 8.67 -3.32
C PHE A 481 2.40 10.18 -3.50
N LEU A 482 2.07 10.90 -2.43
CA LEU A 482 2.05 12.34 -2.39
C LEU A 482 2.66 12.82 -1.07
N THR A 483 3.62 13.73 -1.17
CA THR A 483 4.03 14.55 -0.02
C THR A 483 3.25 15.86 -0.04
N LEU A 484 2.53 16.12 1.06
CA LEU A 484 1.84 17.36 1.34
C LEU A 484 2.68 18.22 2.29
N LYS A 485 2.73 19.53 2.06
CA LYS A 485 3.30 20.50 3.01
C LYS A 485 2.17 21.33 3.61
N PHE A 486 1.80 21.02 4.84
CA PHE A 486 0.71 21.70 5.54
C PHE A 486 1.18 22.54 6.73
N LYS A 487 0.49 23.64 6.95
CA LYS A 487 0.58 24.52 8.12
C LYS A 487 -0.53 24.16 9.11
N ILE A 488 -0.11 23.83 10.33
CA ILE A 488 -0.99 23.59 11.48
C ILE A 488 -0.68 24.61 12.57
N LYS A 489 -1.72 25.16 13.23
CA LYS A 489 -1.51 26.02 14.40
C LYS A 489 -0.90 25.22 15.53
N LYS A 490 0.06 25.80 16.27
CA LYS A 490 0.78 25.08 17.34
C LYS A 490 -0.15 24.50 18.41
N ASP A 491 -1.21 25.24 18.78
CA ASP A 491 -2.19 24.82 19.78
C ASP A 491 -3.03 23.59 19.37
N LYS A 492 -3.11 23.31 18.06
CA LYS A 492 -3.82 22.14 17.51
C LYS A 492 -2.96 20.89 17.41
N LEU A 493 -1.63 21.01 17.50
CA LEU A 493 -0.74 19.87 17.29
C LEU A 493 -0.97 18.76 18.31
N LYS A 494 -1.14 19.11 19.59
CA LYS A 494 -1.40 18.13 20.66
C LYS A 494 -2.63 17.25 20.42
N ASP A 495 -3.62 17.75 19.71
CA ASP A 495 -4.88 17.03 19.45
C ASP A 495 -4.75 16.10 18.23
N VAL A 496 -3.83 16.39 17.31
CA VAL A 496 -3.58 15.59 16.10
C VAL A 496 -2.43 14.60 16.31
N LEU A 497 -1.32 15.07 16.89
CA LEU A 497 -0.06 14.34 17.09
C LEU A 497 0.53 14.62 18.50
N PRO A 498 -0.12 14.14 19.57
CA PRO A 498 0.33 14.32 20.95
C PRO A 498 1.80 13.92 21.17
N LYS A 499 2.24 12.79 20.60
CA LYS A 499 3.63 12.33 20.75
C LYS A 499 4.66 13.21 20.06
N LEU A 500 4.32 13.84 18.94
CA LEU A 500 5.18 14.86 18.36
C LEU A 500 5.19 16.13 19.23
N ASN A 501 4.03 16.54 19.73
CA ASN A 501 3.90 17.72 20.60
C ASN A 501 4.75 17.61 21.88
N GLU A 502 4.95 16.40 22.42
CA GLU A 502 5.81 16.16 23.59
C GLU A 502 7.30 16.45 23.32
N VAL A 503 7.76 16.33 22.07
CA VAL A 503 9.19 16.40 21.71
C VAL A 503 9.53 17.49 20.70
N ILE A 504 8.55 18.19 20.14
CA ILE A 504 8.77 19.20 19.11
C ILE A 504 9.62 20.36 19.63
N ASP A 505 10.50 20.88 18.78
CA ASP A 505 11.48 21.92 19.09
C ASP A 505 12.52 21.52 20.17
N THR A 506 12.68 20.23 20.45
CA THR A 506 13.72 19.67 21.33
C THR A 506 14.80 18.92 20.53
N GLU A 507 15.92 18.59 21.16
CA GLU A 507 17.02 17.86 20.50
C GLU A 507 16.64 16.43 20.08
N VAL A 508 15.66 15.81 20.75
CA VAL A 508 15.21 14.44 20.48
C VAL A 508 14.13 14.36 19.40
N GLU A 509 13.64 15.50 18.91
CA GLU A 509 12.61 15.57 17.86
C GLU A 509 13.02 14.80 16.60
N LYS A 510 14.31 14.88 16.23
CA LYS A 510 14.87 14.18 15.06
C LYS A 510 14.65 12.66 15.11
N ASP A 511 14.59 12.08 16.30
CA ASP A 511 14.45 10.63 16.52
C ASP A 511 12.98 10.21 16.43
N TRP A 512 12.05 11.16 16.56
CA TRP A 512 10.63 10.93 16.31
C TRP A 512 10.34 10.73 14.82
N TYR A 513 11.03 11.46 13.94
CA TYR A 513 10.84 11.34 12.49
C TYR A 513 11.35 10.01 11.92
N ILE A 514 10.77 9.64 10.79
CA ILE A 514 10.92 8.29 10.24
C ILE A 514 12.31 7.99 9.71
N ASN A 515 12.66 6.70 9.71
CA ASN A 515 13.83 6.15 9.02
C ASN A 515 13.38 5.48 7.73
N PHE A 516 14.26 5.46 6.73
CA PHE A 516 14.04 4.75 5.48
C PHE A 516 15.18 3.78 5.22
N ASN A 517 14.84 2.64 4.62
CA ASN A 517 15.82 1.74 4.07
C ASN A 517 15.98 2.03 2.56
N LYS A 518 17.22 2.16 2.09
CA LYS A 518 17.56 2.34 0.67
C LYS A 518 17.84 1.02 -0.06
N ASP A 519 17.96 -0.08 0.66
CA ASP A 519 18.20 -1.39 0.08
C ASP A 519 16.94 -1.90 -0.65
N LYS A 520 17.15 -2.70 -1.71
CA LYS A 520 16.04 -3.40 -2.38
C LYS A 520 15.35 -4.31 -1.35
N PHE A 521 14.05 -4.07 -1.16
CA PHE A 521 13.25 -4.77 -0.15
C PHE A 521 13.13 -6.28 -0.44
N SER A 522 12.93 -7.09 0.60
CA SER A 522 12.66 -8.53 0.50
C SER A 522 11.36 -8.89 1.21
N PRO A 523 10.48 -9.72 0.60
CA PRO A 523 9.30 -10.25 1.29
C PRO A 523 9.62 -11.06 2.55
N LEU A 524 10.86 -11.54 2.69
CA LEU A 524 11.31 -12.28 3.87
C LEU A 524 11.44 -11.44 5.14
N LYS A 525 11.33 -10.11 5.06
CA LYS A 525 11.35 -9.24 6.23
C LYS A 525 9.93 -8.92 6.66
N THR A 526 9.55 -9.19 7.91
CA THR A 526 8.17 -9.03 8.39
C THR A 526 7.69 -7.58 8.19
N GLN A 527 6.45 -7.40 7.74
CA GLN A 527 5.87 -6.07 7.50
C GLN A 527 4.74 -5.78 8.47
N PHE A 528 4.66 -4.52 8.92
CA PHE A 528 3.56 -4.00 9.71
C PHE A 528 2.98 -2.78 8.99
N TYR A 529 1.66 -2.74 8.88
CA TYR A 529 0.98 -1.58 8.33
C TYR A 529 -0.32 -1.33 9.07
N ALA A 530 -0.63 -0.07 9.30
CA ALA A 530 -1.83 0.35 10.01
C ALA A 530 -2.29 1.74 9.56
N GLY A 531 -3.60 1.95 9.68
CA GLY A 531 -4.24 3.22 9.36
C GLY A 531 -5.73 3.21 9.65
N TYR A 532 -6.40 4.27 9.21
CA TYR A 532 -7.79 4.56 9.51
C TYR A 532 -8.70 4.04 8.40
N SER A 533 -9.14 2.80 8.51
CA SER A 533 -10.12 2.25 7.57
C SER A 533 -11.53 2.60 8.00
N ARG A 534 -12.49 2.47 7.10
CA ARG A 534 -13.90 2.35 7.44
C ARG A 534 -14.07 1.19 8.43
N PHE A 535 -15.04 1.32 9.32
CA PHE A 535 -15.38 0.25 10.25
C PHE A 535 -15.67 -1.05 9.50
N TRP A 536 -15.16 -2.16 10.03
CA TRP A 536 -15.23 -3.46 9.37
C TRP A 536 -16.66 -3.96 9.15
N ASN A 537 -17.63 -3.52 9.96
CA ASN A 537 -19.02 -3.92 9.83
C ASN A 537 -19.78 -2.93 8.92
N PRO A 538 -20.08 -3.30 7.67
CA PRO A 538 -20.74 -2.40 6.73
C PRO A 538 -22.20 -2.09 7.09
N PHE A 539 -22.79 -2.84 8.03
CA PHE A 539 -24.19 -2.65 8.46
C PHE A 539 -24.35 -1.58 9.55
N VAL A 540 -23.25 -1.07 10.12
CA VAL A 540 -23.30 0.03 11.09
C VAL A 540 -23.36 1.36 10.34
N LYS A 541 -24.53 2.01 10.38
CA LYS A 541 -24.82 3.25 9.62
C LYS A 541 -23.89 4.40 9.98
N ASP A 542 -23.61 4.61 11.27
CA ASP A 542 -22.76 5.69 11.77
C ASP A 542 -21.34 5.21 12.10
N SER A 543 -20.80 4.34 11.25
CA SER A 543 -19.46 3.76 11.44
C SER A 543 -18.38 4.84 11.38
N PRO A 544 -17.72 5.21 12.51
CA PRO A 544 -16.52 6.03 12.43
C PRO A 544 -15.41 5.27 11.71
N ALA A 545 -14.38 5.99 11.29
CA ALA A 545 -13.13 5.33 10.92
C ALA A 545 -12.57 4.55 12.13
N GLN A 546 -11.85 3.48 11.87
CA GLN A 546 -11.23 2.63 12.86
C GLN A 546 -9.75 2.49 12.54
N PHE A 547 -8.91 2.68 13.56
CA PHE A 547 -7.49 2.39 13.41
C PHE A 547 -7.28 0.88 13.44
N ARG A 548 -6.87 0.32 12.30
CA ARG A 548 -6.64 -1.12 12.11
C ARG A 548 -5.23 -1.34 11.62
N GLY A 549 -4.60 -2.41 12.08
CA GLY A 549 -3.27 -2.82 11.65
C GLY A 549 -3.22 -4.28 11.28
N ILE A 550 -2.26 -4.60 10.43
CA ILE A 550 -1.99 -5.94 9.92
C ILE A 550 -0.50 -6.22 10.01
N LYS A 551 -0.19 -7.45 10.40
CA LYS A 551 1.14 -8.03 10.30
C LYS A 551 1.18 -9.00 9.13
N SER A 552 2.13 -8.79 8.22
CA SER A 552 2.34 -9.66 7.06
C SER A 552 3.68 -10.39 7.17
N THR A 553 3.66 -11.68 6.85
CA THR A 553 4.82 -12.58 6.88
C THR A 553 5.02 -13.20 5.51
N GLY A 554 5.85 -12.57 4.68
CA GLY A 554 6.05 -12.98 3.28
C GLY A 554 5.34 -12.07 2.29
N GLY A 555 5.28 -12.52 1.03
CA GLY A 555 4.62 -11.79 -0.05
C GLY A 555 5.26 -12.04 -1.41
N LEU A 556 4.87 -11.24 -2.38
CA LEU A 556 5.38 -11.27 -3.74
C LEU A 556 5.56 -9.84 -4.25
N ILE A 557 6.71 -9.53 -4.85
CA ILE A 557 6.99 -8.21 -5.41
C ILE A 557 6.88 -8.23 -6.93
N SER A 558 6.01 -7.36 -7.47
CA SER A 558 6.12 -6.91 -8.86
C SER A 558 7.16 -5.80 -8.94
N THR A 559 8.23 -6.00 -9.70
CA THR A 559 9.32 -5.01 -9.77
C THR A 559 8.90 -3.73 -10.47
N GLN A 560 7.96 -3.82 -11.42
CA GLN A 560 7.34 -2.69 -12.09
C GLN A 560 6.07 -3.16 -12.81
N ARG A 561 5.03 -2.32 -12.82
CA ARG A 561 3.85 -2.57 -13.67
C ARG A 561 4.17 -2.20 -15.12
N ARG A 562 4.30 -3.23 -15.97
CA ARG A 562 4.72 -3.07 -17.38
C ARG A 562 3.55 -3.07 -18.36
N ILE A 563 2.50 -3.82 -18.04
CA ILE A 563 1.23 -3.82 -18.77
C ILE A 563 0.22 -3.08 -17.92
N ILE A 564 -0.35 -2.02 -18.48
CA ILE A 564 -1.20 -1.07 -17.77
C ILE A 564 -2.57 -0.90 -18.44
N ASP A 565 -3.57 -0.61 -17.63
CA ASP A 565 -4.95 -0.33 -18.05
C ASP A 565 -5.36 1.09 -17.63
N GLU A 566 -6.58 1.51 -17.97
CA GLU A 566 -7.11 2.85 -17.67
C GLU A 566 -7.24 3.16 -16.16
N HIS A 567 -7.18 2.16 -15.26
CA HIS A 567 -7.41 2.36 -13.83
C HIS A 567 -6.16 2.74 -13.02
N ILE A 568 -5.01 2.86 -13.68
CA ILE A 568 -3.73 3.11 -13.01
C ILE A 568 -3.23 4.55 -13.11
N PHE A 569 -3.97 5.41 -13.80
CA PHE A 569 -3.70 6.84 -13.80
C PHE A 569 -4.14 7.44 -12.47
N ARG A 570 -3.33 8.35 -11.92
CA ARG A 570 -3.58 9.04 -10.65
C ARG A 570 -3.38 10.52 -10.83
N ASP A 571 -4.36 11.30 -10.38
CA ASP A 571 -4.38 12.74 -10.57
C ASP A 571 -4.30 13.51 -9.26
N VAL A 572 -3.46 14.53 -9.23
CA VAL A 572 -3.47 15.55 -8.18
C VAL A 572 -3.80 16.91 -8.80
N TRP A 573 -4.60 17.71 -8.09
CA TRP A 573 -4.86 19.11 -8.46
C TRP A 573 -3.87 20.00 -7.73
N LEU A 574 -3.11 20.79 -8.48
CA LEU A 574 -2.05 21.62 -7.93
C LEU A 574 -2.06 23.02 -8.54
N LYS A 575 -1.36 23.96 -7.91
CA LYS A 575 -1.23 25.33 -8.42
C LYS A 575 -0.68 25.35 -9.84
N TYR A 576 -1.28 26.20 -10.67
CA TYR A 576 -0.85 26.35 -12.06
C TYR A 576 0.62 26.77 -12.16
N ASP A 577 1.34 26.06 -13.01
CA ASP A 577 2.69 26.41 -13.48
C ASP A 577 2.73 26.18 -14.99
N ALA A 578 3.04 27.24 -15.75
CA ALA A 578 2.95 27.20 -17.20
C ALA A 578 3.90 26.17 -17.85
N LYS A 579 5.07 25.94 -17.24
CA LYS A 579 6.07 24.99 -17.75
C LYS A 579 5.61 23.56 -17.49
N LEU A 580 5.23 23.26 -16.25
CA LEU A 580 4.70 21.95 -15.86
C LEU A 580 3.41 21.63 -16.62
N ASN A 581 2.52 22.61 -16.83
CA ASN A 581 1.29 22.42 -17.60
C ASN A 581 1.58 21.96 -19.04
N LYS A 582 2.48 22.66 -19.73
CA LYS A 582 2.88 22.32 -21.10
C LYS A 582 3.61 21.00 -21.18
N GLU A 583 4.30 20.58 -20.12
CA GLU A 583 4.99 19.30 -20.06
C GLU A 583 4.01 18.13 -19.86
N TYR A 584 3.04 18.27 -18.95
CA TYR A 584 2.23 17.13 -18.50
C TYR A 584 0.87 17.04 -19.15
N ASN A 585 0.29 18.17 -19.56
CA ASN A 585 -0.98 18.22 -20.29
C ASN A 585 -0.74 18.43 -21.79
N SER A 586 0.40 17.94 -22.32
CA SER A 586 0.81 18.18 -23.71
C SER A 586 -0.02 17.41 -24.74
N LEU A 587 -0.54 16.23 -24.37
CA LEU A 587 -1.32 15.40 -25.27
C LEU A 587 -2.62 16.12 -25.66
N ASN A 588 -2.94 16.08 -26.96
CA ASN A 588 -4.14 16.70 -27.52
C ASN A 588 -4.33 18.18 -27.14
N ASP A 589 -3.23 18.93 -26.99
CA ASP A 589 -3.22 20.35 -26.61
C ASP A 589 -3.99 20.65 -25.29
N ARG A 590 -4.10 19.67 -24.39
CA ARG A 590 -4.89 19.81 -23.15
C ARG A 590 -4.43 20.93 -22.23
N TYR A 591 -3.15 21.29 -22.27
CA TYR A 591 -2.60 22.38 -21.49
C TYR A 591 -3.38 23.70 -21.70
N LYS A 592 -3.97 23.90 -22.89
CA LYS A 592 -4.81 25.06 -23.21
C LYS A 592 -6.06 25.17 -22.31
N LYS A 593 -6.58 24.04 -21.81
CA LYS A 593 -7.73 24.00 -20.88
C LYS A 593 -7.44 24.74 -19.59
N TYR A 594 -6.18 24.77 -19.18
CA TYR A 594 -5.74 25.26 -17.88
C TYR A 594 -4.96 26.57 -17.97
N GLU A 595 -4.83 27.21 -19.14
CA GLU A 595 -4.14 28.51 -19.26
C GLU A 595 -4.90 29.66 -18.56
N LYS A 596 -6.21 29.48 -18.35
CA LYS A 596 -7.05 30.40 -17.59
C LYS A 596 -7.62 29.70 -16.37
N ALA A 597 -7.70 30.44 -15.26
CA ALA A 597 -8.32 29.95 -14.05
C ALA A 597 -9.83 29.69 -14.27
N PHE A 598 -10.35 28.60 -13.70
CA PHE A 598 -11.79 28.32 -13.70
C PHE A 598 -12.54 29.14 -12.66
N ILE A 599 -11.81 29.64 -11.66
CA ILE A 599 -12.30 30.36 -10.51
C ILE A 599 -11.38 31.58 -10.31
N ASP A 600 -11.95 32.76 -10.05
CA ASP A 600 -11.15 33.98 -9.86
C ASP A 600 -10.14 33.80 -8.71
N LYS A 601 -8.89 34.21 -8.95
CA LYS A 601 -7.72 34.10 -8.03
C LYS A 601 -7.33 32.67 -7.62
N GLU A 602 -7.96 31.64 -8.18
CA GLU A 602 -7.69 30.23 -7.89
C GLU A 602 -7.30 29.51 -9.19
N HIS A 603 -6.00 29.53 -9.49
CA HIS A 603 -5.48 28.95 -10.72
C HIS A 603 -4.80 27.61 -10.43
N GLY A 604 -5.48 26.52 -10.80
CA GLY A 604 -4.98 25.16 -10.69
C GLY A 604 -4.94 24.42 -12.02
N MET A 605 -4.27 23.27 -11.99
CA MET A 605 -4.18 22.32 -13.09
C MET A 605 -4.00 20.90 -12.55
N PRO A 606 -4.39 19.87 -13.32
CA PRO A 606 -4.09 18.49 -12.96
C PRO A 606 -2.63 18.15 -13.32
N LEU A 607 -2.04 17.30 -12.50
CA LEU A 607 -0.87 16.49 -12.84
C LEU A 607 -1.28 15.02 -12.73
N THR A 608 -1.18 14.32 -13.85
CA THR A 608 -1.49 12.89 -13.97
C THR A 608 -0.21 12.08 -13.97
N ILE A 609 -0.13 11.08 -13.09
CA ILE A 609 0.92 10.06 -13.10
C ILE A 609 0.39 8.68 -13.50
N VAL A 610 1.31 7.82 -13.90
CA VAL A 610 1.08 6.41 -14.24
C VAL A 610 1.65 5.57 -13.09
N ASP A 611 0.80 4.87 -12.34
CA ASP A 611 1.21 4.04 -11.20
C ASP A 611 1.91 2.75 -11.68
N GLN A 612 3.24 2.77 -11.69
CA GLN A 612 4.09 1.68 -12.19
C GLN A 612 5.19 1.24 -11.23
N PHE A 613 5.28 1.88 -10.07
CA PHE A 613 6.33 1.61 -9.10
C PHE A 613 6.25 0.18 -8.53
N SER A 614 7.35 -0.28 -7.93
CA SER A 614 7.41 -1.64 -7.39
C SER A 614 6.33 -1.84 -6.33
N THR A 615 5.58 -2.93 -6.46
CA THR A 615 4.44 -3.23 -5.59
C THR A 615 4.66 -4.55 -4.86
N LEU A 616 4.63 -4.51 -3.54
CA LEU A 616 4.58 -5.68 -2.68
C LEU A 616 3.12 -6.09 -2.48
N TYR A 617 2.78 -7.30 -2.90
CA TYR A 617 1.56 -7.99 -2.51
C TYR A 617 1.84 -8.75 -1.22
N THR A 618 1.25 -8.30 -0.12
CA THR A 618 1.53 -8.83 1.22
C THR A 618 0.93 -10.23 1.42
N ASN A 619 1.43 -10.99 2.40
CA ASN A 619 0.94 -12.32 2.73
C ASN A 619 0.26 -12.29 4.11
N ILE A 620 -1.06 -12.11 4.11
CA ILE A 620 -1.86 -12.08 5.34
C ILE A 620 -2.51 -13.45 5.60
N PRO A 621 -2.52 -13.95 6.86
CA PRO A 621 -3.22 -15.17 7.22
C PRO A 621 -4.73 -15.08 7.00
N PHE A 622 -5.34 -16.21 6.66
CA PHE A 622 -6.79 -16.28 6.42
C PHE A 622 -7.56 -16.05 7.73
N GLY A 623 -8.32 -14.95 7.82
CA GLY A 623 -9.11 -14.58 9.01
C GLY A 623 -8.85 -13.17 9.54
N GLU A 624 -7.73 -12.56 9.16
CA GLU A 624 -7.47 -11.13 9.35
C GLU A 624 -7.99 -10.41 8.10
N LEU A 625 -9.11 -9.68 8.22
CA LEU A 625 -9.60 -8.86 7.11
C LEU A 625 -8.48 -7.90 6.69
N ASN A 626 -8.22 -7.81 5.39
CA ASN A 626 -7.30 -6.80 4.85
C ASN A 626 -7.78 -5.38 5.23
N LEU A 627 -6.90 -4.39 5.10
CA LEU A 627 -7.32 -3.00 5.27
C LEU A 627 -8.15 -2.59 4.05
N GLU A 628 -9.39 -2.15 4.28
CA GLU A 628 -10.35 -1.78 3.24
C GLU A 628 -10.44 -0.24 3.07
N GLU A 629 -11.54 0.26 2.49
CA GLU A 629 -11.83 1.68 2.23
C GLU A 629 -11.37 2.60 3.38
N GLY A 630 -10.72 3.72 3.05
CA GLY A 630 -10.17 4.68 4.03
C GLY A 630 -8.74 4.39 4.50
N ALA A 631 -8.28 3.14 4.44
CA ALA A 631 -6.91 2.80 4.85
C ALA A 631 -5.83 3.23 3.84
N SER A 632 -6.22 3.68 2.65
CA SER A 632 -5.29 4.28 1.69
C SER A 632 -4.44 5.37 2.36
N GLY A 633 -3.14 5.33 2.08
CA GLY A 633 -2.16 6.23 2.65
C GLY A 633 -1.53 5.70 3.94
N SER A 634 -1.93 4.51 4.40
CA SER A 634 -1.35 3.86 5.58
C SER A 634 0.15 3.71 5.46
N MET A 635 0.83 3.98 6.58
CA MET A 635 2.25 3.79 6.75
C MET A 635 2.58 2.29 6.78
N VAL A 636 3.60 1.88 6.02
CA VAL A 636 4.09 0.50 6.02
C VAL A 636 5.55 0.48 6.48
N ILE A 637 5.83 -0.28 7.53
CA ILE A 637 7.16 -0.46 8.08
C ILE A 637 7.60 -1.91 8.03
N ASP A 638 8.92 -2.12 8.03
CA ASP A 638 9.50 -3.43 8.31
C ASP A 638 9.70 -3.66 9.82
N SER A 639 10.02 -4.90 10.19
CA SER A 639 10.35 -5.31 11.57
C SER A 639 11.65 -4.70 12.12
N SER A 640 12.27 -3.75 11.43
CA SER A 640 13.37 -2.90 11.92
C SER A 640 12.95 -1.43 12.07
N PHE A 641 11.64 -1.12 12.04
CA PHE A 641 11.07 0.24 12.12
C PHE A 641 11.43 1.16 10.93
N ASN A 642 11.90 0.62 9.80
CA ASN A 642 12.10 1.42 8.59
C ASN A 642 10.80 1.51 7.82
N VAL A 643 10.49 2.70 7.31
CA VAL A 643 9.36 2.87 6.39
C VAL A 643 9.79 2.35 5.02
N ILE A 644 9.05 1.37 4.53
CA ILE A 644 9.36 0.68 3.27
C ILE A 644 8.42 1.07 2.15
N GLY A 645 7.26 1.65 2.47
CA GLY A 645 6.25 1.96 1.47
C GLY A 645 4.98 2.58 2.04
N ILE A 646 3.99 2.68 1.15
CA ILE A 646 2.66 3.20 1.45
C ILE A 646 1.61 2.22 0.93
N LEU A 647 0.56 1.98 1.72
CA LEU A 647 -0.55 1.13 1.31
C LEU A 647 -1.35 1.84 0.21
N ASN A 648 -1.64 1.13 -0.88
CA ASN A 648 -2.35 1.68 -2.04
C ASN A 648 -3.74 1.07 -2.21
N THR A 649 -3.85 -0.26 -2.23
CA THR A 649 -5.11 -0.92 -2.60
C THR A 649 -5.36 -2.23 -1.86
N SER A 650 -6.64 -2.61 -1.79
CA SER A 650 -7.09 -3.96 -1.50
C SER A 650 -6.98 -4.79 -2.77
N VAL A 651 -6.28 -5.92 -2.71
CA VAL A 651 -6.17 -6.87 -3.82
C VAL A 651 -6.98 -8.10 -3.45
N GLU A 652 -7.93 -8.46 -4.29
CA GLU A 652 -8.67 -9.71 -4.17
C GLU A 652 -8.07 -10.75 -5.11
N ASP A 653 -8.08 -12.00 -4.67
CA ASP A 653 -7.59 -13.10 -5.47
C ASP A 653 -8.36 -13.32 -6.77
N ILE A 654 -7.67 -13.90 -7.75
CA ILE A 654 -8.28 -14.25 -9.03
C ILE A 654 -9.37 -15.34 -8.85
N PRO A 655 -10.36 -15.43 -9.76
CA PRO A 655 -11.54 -16.31 -9.61
C PRO A 655 -11.33 -17.80 -9.38
N ILE A 656 -10.17 -18.32 -9.75
CA ILE A 656 -9.79 -19.72 -9.56
C ILE A 656 -9.18 -20.00 -8.18
N GLY A 657 -8.99 -18.98 -7.35
CA GLY A 657 -8.40 -19.10 -6.02
C GLY A 657 -9.24 -19.81 -4.98
N GLN A 658 -8.60 -20.09 -3.84
CA GLN A 658 -9.27 -20.65 -2.68
C GLN A 658 -10.40 -19.72 -2.21
N LYS A 659 -11.56 -20.33 -1.94
CA LYS A 659 -12.79 -19.64 -1.51
C LYS A 659 -13.23 -20.16 -0.16
N THR A 660 -13.79 -19.29 0.65
CA THR A 660 -14.53 -19.64 1.86
C THR A 660 -15.93 -19.08 1.78
N LEU A 661 -16.88 -19.79 2.35
CA LEU A 661 -18.28 -19.41 2.38
C LEU A 661 -18.59 -18.85 3.77
N LEU A 662 -18.88 -17.55 3.83
CA LEU A 662 -19.30 -16.91 5.09
C LEU A 662 -20.83 -16.91 5.16
N PRO A 663 -21.46 -17.62 6.11
CA PRO A 663 -22.90 -17.56 6.28
C PRO A 663 -23.33 -16.16 6.72
N LEU A 664 -24.36 -15.62 6.07
CA LEU A 664 -24.95 -14.35 6.47
C LEU A 664 -25.93 -14.58 7.65
N PRO A 665 -25.80 -13.84 8.76
CA PRO A 665 -26.63 -14.06 9.95
C PRO A 665 -28.14 -14.02 9.62
N GLY A 666 -28.86 -15.07 10.03
CA GLY A 666 -30.32 -15.15 9.85
C GLY A 666 -30.78 -15.43 8.43
N THR A 667 -29.91 -15.94 7.54
CA THR A 667 -30.27 -16.30 6.17
C THR A 667 -29.57 -17.60 5.72
N ASP A 668 -30.13 -18.28 4.72
CA ASP A 668 -29.47 -19.41 4.03
C ASP A 668 -28.42 -18.95 3.00
N PHE A 669 -28.23 -17.64 2.85
CA PHE A 669 -27.28 -17.08 1.89
C PHE A 669 -25.86 -17.13 2.44
N GLN A 670 -24.92 -17.44 1.55
CA GLN A 670 -23.50 -17.46 1.84
C GLN A 670 -22.78 -16.44 0.96
N ARG A 671 -21.91 -15.63 1.58
CA ARG A 671 -21.00 -14.75 0.85
C ARG A 671 -19.74 -15.53 0.49
N VAL A 672 -19.44 -15.64 -0.80
CA VAL A 672 -18.14 -16.14 -1.26
C VAL A 672 -17.07 -15.12 -0.90
N ILE A 673 -16.16 -15.50 -0.01
CA ILE A 673 -14.99 -14.73 0.34
C ILE A 673 -13.79 -15.38 -0.33
N ARG A 674 -13.08 -14.59 -1.13
CA ARG A 674 -11.77 -14.97 -1.64
C ARG A 674 -10.69 -14.43 -0.74
N ARG A 675 -9.50 -14.99 -0.85
CA ARG A 675 -8.33 -14.40 -0.22
C ARG A 675 -8.18 -12.95 -0.66
N ARG A 676 -7.86 -12.09 0.28
CA ARG A 676 -7.57 -10.68 0.03
C ARG A 676 -6.25 -10.34 0.67
N THR A 677 -5.61 -9.32 0.15
CA THR A 677 -4.39 -8.75 0.72
C THR A 677 -4.33 -7.26 0.42
N ASN A 678 -3.27 -6.59 0.89
CA ASN A 678 -2.99 -5.22 0.51
C ASN A 678 -1.77 -5.14 -0.42
N GLY A 679 -1.88 -4.28 -1.43
CA GLY A 679 -0.78 -3.83 -2.27
C GLY A 679 -0.07 -2.64 -1.62
N VAL A 680 1.25 -2.74 -1.49
CA VAL A 680 2.11 -1.70 -0.93
C VAL A 680 3.06 -1.19 -2.02
N ILE A 681 3.01 0.12 -2.28
CA ILE A 681 4.01 0.76 -3.13
C ILE A 681 5.30 0.89 -2.33
N LEU A 682 6.35 0.24 -2.79
CA LEU A 682 7.67 0.29 -2.15
C LEU A 682 8.37 1.61 -2.48
N PHE A 683 9.02 2.24 -1.51
CA PHE A 683 9.72 3.51 -1.74
C PHE A 683 11.04 3.35 -2.48
N GLN A 684 11.67 2.18 -2.36
CA GLN A 684 12.80 1.76 -3.18
C GLN A 684 12.28 0.91 -4.34
N SER A 685 12.50 1.37 -5.56
CA SER A 685 12.19 0.58 -6.75
C SER A 685 13.14 -0.61 -6.87
N LEU A 686 12.60 -1.75 -7.28
CA LEU A 686 13.35 -2.95 -7.63
C LEU A 686 13.59 -3.06 -9.14
N SER A 687 12.90 -2.27 -9.97
CA SER A 687 13.03 -2.32 -11.43
C SER A 687 14.33 -1.67 -11.91
N ASP A 688 14.93 -2.32 -12.91
CA ASP A 688 16.16 -1.87 -13.55
C ASP A 688 15.89 -1.05 -14.84
N ASP A 689 14.62 -0.73 -15.14
CA ASP A 689 14.21 -0.11 -16.41
C ASP A 689 13.96 1.39 -16.38
N TYR A 690 14.00 2.00 -15.21
CA TYR A 690 13.92 3.44 -15.06
C TYR A 690 15.15 4.10 -15.70
N VAL A 691 14.91 5.12 -16.53
CA VAL A 691 15.95 5.82 -17.29
C VAL A 691 16.19 7.20 -16.71
N ASN A 692 17.42 7.72 -16.82
CA ASN A 692 17.83 9.04 -16.35
C ASN A 692 17.62 9.23 -14.84
N THR A 693 17.80 8.16 -14.08
CA THR A 693 17.85 8.24 -12.61
C THR A 693 19.22 8.75 -12.18
N LYS A 694 19.27 9.36 -10.99
CA LYS A 694 20.52 9.78 -10.36
C LYS A 694 21.44 8.57 -10.23
N ASP A 695 22.69 8.71 -10.67
CA ASP A 695 23.72 7.67 -10.63
C ASP A 695 23.37 6.35 -11.34
N ASN A 696 22.38 6.36 -12.27
CA ASN A 696 21.84 5.14 -12.92
C ASN A 696 21.37 4.06 -11.94
N LYS A 697 20.95 4.46 -10.73
CA LYS A 697 20.42 3.53 -9.71
C LYS A 697 18.90 3.41 -9.80
N PRO A 698 18.30 2.28 -9.36
CA PRO A 698 16.86 2.16 -9.23
C PRO A 698 16.31 3.29 -8.33
N PRO A 699 15.20 3.95 -8.72
CA PRO A 699 14.76 5.15 -8.04
C PRO A 699 14.32 4.89 -6.59
N PHE A 700 14.72 5.82 -5.71
CA PHE A 700 14.23 5.94 -4.35
C PHE A 700 13.41 7.22 -4.22
N ILE A 701 12.14 7.12 -3.80
CA ILE A 701 11.20 8.25 -3.78
C ILE A 701 11.72 9.42 -2.93
N PHE A 702 12.35 9.15 -1.78
CA PHE A 702 12.79 10.22 -0.87
C PHE A 702 14.07 10.93 -1.32
N ASP A 703 14.88 10.34 -2.20
CA ASP A 703 16.01 11.07 -2.78
C ASP A 703 15.51 12.27 -3.60
N GLY A 704 14.42 12.11 -4.35
CA GLY A 704 13.80 13.19 -5.10
C GLY A 704 13.13 14.24 -4.19
N LEU A 705 12.52 13.83 -3.07
CA LEU A 705 11.99 14.75 -2.07
C LEU A 705 13.12 15.60 -1.45
N ILE A 706 14.23 14.97 -1.07
CA ILE A 706 15.41 15.63 -0.50
C ILE A 706 16.00 16.61 -1.52
N ASP A 707 16.13 16.21 -2.78
CA ASP A 707 16.65 17.08 -3.84
C ASP A 707 15.72 18.30 -4.05
N LYS A 708 14.39 18.11 -3.98
CA LYS A 708 13.44 19.23 -4.02
C LYS A 708 13.57 20.17 -2.81
N LEU A 709 13.68 19.63 -1.59
CA LEU A 709 13.89 20.44 -0.37
C LEU A 709 15.15 21.30 -0.49
N LYS A 710 16.25 20.75 -1.01
CA LYS A 710 17.49 21.48 -1.27
C LYS A 710 17.32 22.57 -2.31
N ALA A 711 16.67 22.26 -3.44
CA ALA A 711 16.41 23.22 -4.51
C ALA A 711 15.56 24.40 -4.03
N ASP A 712 14.54 24.13 -3.22
CA ASP A 712 13.64 25.13 -2.64
C ASP A 712 14.24 25.83 -1.40
N LYS A 713 15.47 25.45 -1.00
CA LYS A 713 16.19 25.96 0.19
C LYS A 713 15.38 25.80 1.49
N LEU A 714 14.60 24.73 1.59
CA LEU A 714 13.82 24.39 2.79
C LEU A 714 14.63 23.47 3.70
N GLN A 715 14.94 23.98 4.89
CA GLN A 715 15.57 23.19 5.95
C GLN A 715 14.52 22.38 6.68
N THR A 716 14.82 21.12 6.97
CA THR A 716 13.98 20.26 7.78
C THR A 716 14.70 19.77 9.03
N VAL A 717 14.02 19.04 9.91
CA VAL A 717 14.65 18.54 11.14
C VAL A 717 15.58 17.37 10.84
N LYS A 718 15.17 16.45 9.95
CA LYS A 718 15.92 15.21 9.68
C LYS A 718 16.39 15.02 8.24
N LEU A 719 15.54 15.25 7.24
CA LEU A 719 15.82 14.94 5.83
C LEU A 719 16.79 15.91 5.15
N ASN A 720 16.72 17.19 5.49
CA ASN A 720 17.60 18.26 5.00
C ASN A 720 17.97 19.20 6.15
N PRO A 721 18.73 18.71 7.15
CA PRO A 721 19.13 19.53 8.29
C PRO A 721 20.11 20.62 7.84
N ASN A 722 20.25 21.67 8.65
CA ASN A 722 21.31 22.65 8.45
C ASN A 722 22.66 21.93 8.46
N SER A 723 23.38 22.02 7.34
CA SER A 723 24.81 21.77 7.30
C SER A 723 25.49 22.88 8.10
N LYS A 724 25.71 22.64 9.39
CA LYS A 724 26.70 23.40 10.16
C LYS A 724 28.07 22.80 9.93
#